data_AF-A0A552HR36-F1
#
_entry.id   AF-A0A552HR36-F1
#
_cell.length_a   1.000
_cell.length_b   1.000
_cell.length_c   1.000
_cell.angle_alpha   90.00
_cell.angle_beta   90.00
_cell.angle_gamma   90.00
#
_symmetry.space_group_name_H-M   'P 1'
#
loop_
_entity.id
_entity.type
_entity.pdbx_description
1 polymer ?
#
loop_
_entity_poly.entity_id
_entity_poly.type
_entity_poly.pdbx_seq_one_letter_code
_entity_poly.pdbx_strand_id
1 'polypeptide(L)'
;MTVDQNSIVGLYVIYFNRAPEPSGFAFWQGQNVTIEQMAAQFGASPEAKALYPFLAAPTLANPEEFINEIYQNAFGRDADPAGLEYWSGVLAQDSSPESVAQFVLAVAQGAQGTDRDALQNRADVALQFTQDFVNANIAFTPSVLATSSQIIDTVDSTAASVAAAHAAIDQAIKDIIAGGGANTFTLIDDTAVLTASANSKVAPEGKFLSTANDRVNALTFLPGSFIQDPSNSDQDVLTAQIVGVVNPTIENIETIQFSGAAGVAVALAGISKAKQVEVVKGDLTITNANNYAIDLVAGYASNLTLVETALNKDLTVNLNGTTAGASITANLSDKSKVNLVVKSASVLSNANTTLNTLALNQTQSNFVITGDKNLTIDGKIDVVDVTNRLDATDFTGELTLTLGKDSDIKQIVGGKTNDTFTLTAAVDQINGVNLNGNDGNDTLTVKVGATAAALNGVTNVETIIFKEDTAANTTITAVEALVASGEALTVDASSFTTKILTFNGAAETNGSFKITGGAGADFLTGGAKNDTLTGNGGLDFLTGGGGNDQFLLNKATAGNDVTITDFNVVANNNDVFALSNAAFAGAPAVGAALTVSAVAGATNSANTILVDTFANLTVDQTATGLVRFGYDTTNNKLFYDADGNFSAGRILIANSANPLSLALGLNASNFTIVA
;
A
#
# COMPACT_ATOMS: atom_id res chain seq x y z
N MET A 1 13.25 63.82 -24.31
CA MET A 1 13.77 63.94 -22.94
C MET A 1 13.76 62.53 -22.39
N THR A 2 14.87 62.02 -21.87
CA THR A 2 14.93 60.66 -21.32
C THR A 2 14.01 60.59 -20.12
N VAL A 3 13.14 59.57 -20.07
CA VAL A 3 12.29 59.30 -18.90
C VAL A 3 13.19 59.01 -17.70
N ASP A 4 12.92 59.64 -16.55
CA ASP A 4 13.72 59.42 -15.36
C ASP A 4 13.45 58.04 -14.74
N GLN A 5 14.39 57.59 -13.92
CA GLN A 5 14.37 56.26 -13.32
C GLN A 5 13.15 56.00 -12.43
N ASN A 6 12.72 56.99 -11.63
CA ASN A 6 11.57 56.81 -10.74
C ASN A 6 10.28 56.70 -11.55
N SER A 7 10.16 57.43 -12.66
CA SER A 7 9.02 57.29 -13.57
C SER A 7 8.95 55.91 -14.23
N ILE A 8 10.10 55.31 -14.61
CA ILE A 8 10.12 53.94 -15.18
C ILE A 8 9.67 52.93 -14.12
N VAL A 9 10.25 52.98 -12.92
CA VAL A 9 9.91 52.04 -11.83
C VAL A 9 8.46 52.23 -11.39
N GLY A 10 7.99 53.48 -11.33
CA GLY A 10 6.59 53.80 -11.04
C GLY A 10 5.63 53.15 -12.03
N LEU A 11 5.95 53.09 -13.33
CA LEU A 11 5.12 52.36 -14.30
C LEU A 11 5.11 50.84 -14.05
N TYR A 12 6.23 50.25 -13.63
CA TYR A 12 6.26 48.83 -13.25
C TYR A 12 5.41 48.54 -12.01
N VAL A 13 5.49 49.41 -10.99
CA VAL A 13 4.63 49.32 -9.81
C VAL A 13 3.16 49.43 -10.22
N ILE A 14 2.80 50.46 -10.98
CA ILE A 14 1.41 50.75 -11.31
C ILE A 14 0.79 49.66 -12.22
N TYR A 15 1.48 49.23 -13.28
CA TYR A 15 0.94 48.24 -14.23
C TYR A 15 1.15 46.79 -13.80
N PHE A 16 2.13 46.47 -12.97
CA PHE A 16 2.52 45.08 -12.74
C PHE A 16 2.65 44.71 -11.26
N ASN A 17 2.47 45.68 -10.35
CA ASN A 17 2.64 45.53 -8.91
C ASN A 17 3.94 44.83 -8.51
N ARG A 18 5.06 45.15 -9.16
CA ARG A 18 6.33 44.46 -8.94
C ARG A 18 7.54 45.34 -9.25
N ALA A 19 8.70 44.92 -8.77
CA ALA A 19 9.97 45.51 -9.17
C ALA A 19 10.30 45.16 -10.63
N PRO A 20 10.99 46.06 -11.37
CA PRO A 20 11.41 45.76 -12.72
C PRO A 20 12.55 44.75 -12.73
N GLU A 21 12.50 43.80 -13.67
CA GLU A 21 13.63 42.93 -13.95
C GLU A 21 14.79 43.74 -14.56
N PRO A 22 16.07 43.38 -14.30
CA PRO A 22 17.22 44.19 -14.73
C PRO A 22 17.29 44.44 -16.23
N SER A 23 16.92 43.44 -17.05
CA SER A 23 16.93 43.55 -18.50
C SER A 23 15.84 44.49 -19.03
N GLY A 24 14.62 44.40 -18.50
CA GLY A 24 13.52 45.29 -18.84
C GLY A 24 13.77 46.71 -18.38
N PHE A 25 14.27 46.88 -17.16
CA PHE A 25 14.67 48.19 -16.64
C PHE A 25 15.72 48.87 -17.53
N ALA A 26 16.80 48.15 -17.87
CA ALA A 26 17.84 48.66 -18.75
C ALA A 26 17.34 48.95 -20.18
N PHE A 27 16.43 48.11 -20.70
CA PHE A 27 15.80 48.33 -22.00
C PHE A 27 15.11 49.69 -22.04
N TRP A 28 14.28 49.99 -21.04
CA TRP A 28 13.52 51.24 -20.97
C TRP A 28 14.39 52.46 -20.73
N GLN A 29 15.45 52.34 -19.91
CA GLN A 29 16.45 53.41 -19.74
C GLN A 29 17.17 53.77 -21.05
N GLY A 30 17.33 52.81 -21.96
CA GLY A 30 17.96 53.00 -23.26
C GLY A 30 17.03 53.55 -24.36
N GLN A 31 15.71 53.59 -24.12
CA GLN A 31 14.76 54.06 -25.13
C GLN A 31 14.70 55.60 -25.19
N ASN A 32 14.66 56.14 -26.40
CA ASN A 32 14.41 57.57 -26.63
C ASN A 32 12.92 57.82 -26.93
N VAL A 33 12.06 57.53 -25.94
CA VAL A 33 10.61 57.72 -26.00
C VAL A 33 10.15 58.68 -24.91
N THR A 34 8.95 59.22 -25.07
CA THR A 34 8.26 60.00 -24.02
C THR A 34 7.65 59.07 -22.97
N ILE A 35 7.32 59.59 -21.78
CA ILE A 35 6.67 58.80 -20.72
C ILE A 35 5.28 58.31 -21.16
N GLU A 36 4.57 59.12 -21.96
CA GLU A 36 3.27 58.77 -22.55
C GLU A 36 3.40 57.58 -23.50
N GLN A 37 4.40 57.59 -24.38
CA GLN A 37 4.69 56.47 -25.29
C GLN A 37 5.12 55.21 -24.54
N MET A 38 5.89 55.37 -23.45
CA MET A 38 6.31 54.24 -22.62
C MET A 38 5.11 53.62 -21.88
N ALA A 39 4.29 54.42 -21.21
CA ALA A 39 3.09 53.96 -20.51
C ALA A 39 2.10 53.26 -21.47
N ALA A 40 1.96 53.74 -22.71
CA ALA A 40 1.13 53.07 -23.72
C ALA A 40 1.69 51.69 -24.11
N GLN A 41 3.02 51.56 -24.21
CA GLN A 41 3.65 50.28 -24.52
C GLN A 41 3.56 49.28 -23.36
N PHE A 42 3.59 49.73 -22.10
CA PHE A 42 3.34 48.89 -20.93
C PHE A 42 1.93 48.29 -20.98
N GLY A 43 0.90 49.12 -21.15
CA GLY A 43 -0.49 48.67 -21.25
C GLY A 43 -0.76 47.79 -22.48
N ALA A 44 -0.03 47.99 -23.58
CA ALA A 44 -0.15 47.15 -24.78
C ALA A 44 0.58 45.80 -24.67
N SER A 45 1.44 45.62 -23.66
CA SER A 45 2.29 44.45 -23.51
C SER A 45 1.48 43.16 -23.30
N PRO A 46 2.03 41.99 -23.70
CA PRO A 46 1.39 40.70 -23.42
C PRO A 46 1.17 40.46 -21.91
N GLU A 47 2.09 40.92 -21.06
CA GLU A 47 1.98 40.78 -19.59
C GLU A 47 0.80 41.60 -19.05
N ALA A 48 0.68 42.87 -19.43
CA ALA A 48 -0.44 43.71 -19.00
C ALA A 48 -1.79 43.17 -19.46
N LYS A 49 -1.87 42.65 -20.69
CA LYS A 49 -3.09 42.02 -21.22
C LYS A 49 -3.45 40.71 -20.54
N ALA A 50 -2.46 39.99 -20.01
CA ALA A 50 -2.69 38.79 -19.22
C ALA A 50 -3.19 39.13 -17.81
N LEU A 51 -2.66 40.19 -17.20
CA LEU A 51 -3.07 40.65 -15.87
C LEU A 51 -4.44 41.34 -15.88
N TYR A 52 -4.73 42.11 -16.92
CA TYR A 52 -5.93 42.92 -17.01
C TYR A 52 -6.79 42.49 -18.21
N PRO A 53 -7.86 41.70 -17.97
CA PRO A 53 -8.79 41.28 -19.03
C PRO A 53 -9.35 42.44 -19.85
N PHE A 54 -9.55 43.60 -19.22
CA PHE A 54 -9.96 44.84 -19.89
C PHE A 54 -9.01 45.24 -21.03
N LEU A 55 -7.68 45.12 -20.85
CA LEU A 55 -6.71 45.49 -21.88
C LEU A 55 -6.65 44.48 -23.04
N ALA A 56 -7.02 43.22 -22.79
CA ALA A 56 -7.07 42.17 -23.82
C ALA A 56 -8.36 42.22 -24.64
N ALA A 57 -9.51 42.46 -23.99
CA ALA A 57 -10.82 42.51 -24.61
C ALA A 57 -11.68 43.65 -24.02
N PRO A 58 -11.40 44.92 -24.36
CA PRO A 58 -12.07 46.08 -23.77
C PRO A 58 -13.58 46.13 -24.01
N THR A 59 -14.06 45.42 -25.02
CA THR A 59 -15.50 45.33 -25.37
C THR A 59 -16.25 44.26 -24.59
N LEU A 60 -15.55 43.41 -23.83
CA LEU A 60 -16.12 42.28 -23.09
C LEU A 60 -15.95 42.40 -21.57
N ALA A 61 -15.15 43.34 -21.07
CA ALA A 61 -14.85 43.54 -19.66
C ALA A 61 -15.07 44.99 -19.21
N ASN A 62 -15.42 45.19 -17.94
CA ASN A 62 -15.69 46.51 -17.36
C ASN A 62 -14.36 47.21 -16.97
N PRO A 63 -14.13 48.49 -17.35
CA PRO A 63 -12.92 49.22 -16.95
C PRO A 63 -12.78 49.45 -15.44
N GLU A 64 -13.86 49.36 -14.65
CA GLU A 64 -13.84 49.64 -13.20
C GLU A 64 -12.85 48.75 -12.42
N GLU A 65 -12.78 47.45 -12.76
CA GLU A 65 -11.84 46.52 -12.12
C GLU A 65 -10.39 46.92 -12.41
N PHE A 66 -10.09 47.24 -13.69
CA PHE A 66 -8.77 47.70 -14.09
C PHE A 66 -8.39 49.02 -13.40
N ILE A 67 -9.32 49.98 -13.31
CA ILE A 67 -9.07 51.27 -12.65
C ILE A 67 -8.73 51.05 -11.18
N ASN A 68 -9.51 50.24 -10.46
CA ASN A 68 -9.25 49.99 -9.03
C ASN A 68 -7.92 49.25 -8.83
N GLU A 69 -7.56 48.28 -9.67
CA GLU A 69 -6.24 47.64 -9.60
C GLU A 69 -5.08 48.64 -9.81
N ILE A 70 -5.21 49.57 -10.76
CA ILE A 70 -4.21 50.64 -10.95
C ILE A 70 -4.08 51.52 -9.69
N TYR A 71 -5.20 51.85 -9.03
CA TYR A 71 -5.19 52.61 -7.78
C TYR A 71 -4.62 51.81 -6.60
N GLN A 72 -4.92 50.51 -6.51
CA GLN A 72 -4.38 49.61 -5.49
C GLN A 72 -2.87 49.48 -5.63
N ASN A 73 -2.38 49.26 -6.84
CA ASN A 73 -0.95 49.17 -7.12
C ASN A 73 -0.23 50.47 -6.79
N ALA A 74 -0.81 51.62 -7.18
CA ALA A 74 -0.20 52.93 -6.98
C ALA A 74 -0.23 53.38 -5.51
N PHE A 75 -1.35 53.18 -4.80
CA PHE A 75 -1.64 53.84 -3.53
C PHE A 75 -2.09 52.91 -2.40
N GLY A 76 -2.36 51.63 -2.67
CA GLY A 76 -2.88 50.68 -1.69
C GLY A 76 -4.34 50.91 -1.29
N ARG A 77 -5.14 51.51 -2.18
CA ARG A 77 -6.58 51.77 -1.98
C ARG A 77 -7.33 51.85 -3.31
N ASP A 78 -8.64 51.71 -3.28
CA ASP A 78 -9.50 51.89 -4.46
C ASP A 78 -9.59 53.36 -4.91
N ALA A 79 -10.04 53.55 -6.15
CA ALA A 79 -10.40 54.87 -6.66
C ALA A 79 -11.59 55.45 -5.87
N ASP A 80 -11.61 56.77 -5.67
CA ASP A 80 -12.80 57.41 -5.12
C ASP A 80 -13.96 57.31 -6.13
N PRO A 81 -15.23 57.31 -5.67
CA PRO A 81 -16.37 57.10 -6.57
C PRO A 81 -16.44 58.08 -7.75
N ALA A 82 -16.02 59.33 -7.56
CA ALA A 82 -16.07 60.32 -8.63
C ALA A 82 -14.93 60.12 -9.65
N GLY A 83 -13.72 59.79 -9.18
CA GLY A 83 -12.60 59.39 -10.03
C GLY A 83 -12.90 58.13 -10.83
N LEU A 84 -13.49 57.11 -10.19
CA LEU A 84 -13.89 55.86 -10.84
C LEU A 84 -14.93 56.10 -11.94
N GLU A 85 -15.99 56.88 -11.64
CA GLU A 85 -17.02 57.23 -12.64
C GLU A 85 -16.42 57.98 -13.84
N TYR A 86 -15.56 58.97 -13.57
CA TYR A 86 -14.91 59.76 -14.61
C TYR A 86 -14.04 58.88 -15.53
N TRP A 87 -13.10 58.12 -14.96
CA TRP A 87 -12.16 57.32 -15.73
C TRP A 87 -12.83 56.14 -16.45
N SER A 88 -13.84 55.52 -15.84
CA SER A 88 -14.66 54.50 -16.51
C SER A 88 -15.34 55.09 -17.75
N GLY A 89 -15.87 56.31 -17.65
CA GLY A 89 -16.48 57.02 -18.79
C GLY A 89 -15.48 57.36 -19.90
N VAL A 90 -14.23 57.69 -19.56
CA VAL A 90 -13.14 57.94 -20.51
C VAL A 90 -12.73 56.65 -21.23
N LEU A 91 -12.44 55.59 -20.47
CA LEU A 91 -11.97 54.31 -21.02
C LEU A 91 -13.05 53.54 -21.78
N ALA A 92 -14.33 53.77 -21.49
CA ALA A 92 -15.44 53.23 -22.27
C ALA A 92 -15.57 53.87 -23.67
N GLN A 93 -15.11 55.12 -23.83
CA GLN A 93 -15.13 55.82 -25.12
C GLN A 93 -13.91 55.52 -25.98
N ASP A 94 -12.73 55.45 -25.35
CA ASP A 94 -11.48 55.12 -25.99
C ASP A 94 -10.63 54.25 -25.06
N SER A 95 -10.45 52.98 -25.43
CA SER A 95 -9.61 52.03 -24.73
C SER A 95 -8.28 51.79 -25.45
N SER A 96 -7.85 52.72 -26.31
CA SER A 96 -6.56 52.66 -26.98
C SER A 96 -5.41 52.66 -25.95
N PRO A 97 -4.26 52.06 -26.27
CA PRO A 97 -3.08 52.14 -25.40
C PRO A 97 -2.72 53.58 -24.99
N GLU A 98 -2.97 54.56 -25.85
CA GLU A 98 -2.75 55.97 -25.59
C GLU A 98 -3.73 56.53 -24.54
N SER A 99 -5.02 56.18 -24.61
CA SER A 99 -6.02 56.58 -23.61
C SER A 99 -5.77 55.93 -22.24
N VAL A 100 -5.41 54.64 -22.24
CA VAL A 100 -5.01 53.92 -21.02
C VAL A 100 -3.76 54.55 -20.39
N ALA A 101 -2.77 54.92 -21.22
CA ALA A 101 -1.58 55.64 -20.75
C ALA A 101 -1.91 57.00 -20.15
N GLN A 102 -2.84 57.75 -20.77
CA GLN A 102 -3.30 59.04 -20.22
C GLN A 102 -3.94 58.86 -18.85
N PHE A 103 -4.79 57.85 -18.67
CA PHE A 103 -5.36 57.51 -17.38
C PHE A 103 -4.28 57.19 -16.34
N VAL A 104 -3.40 56.23 -16.61
CA VAL A 104 -2.36 55.79 -15.66
C VAL A 104 -1.43 56.95 -15.28
N LEU A 105 -1.03 57.78 -16.25
CA LEU A 105 -0.20 58.95 -15.98
C LEU A 105 -0.95 60.05 -15.23
N ALA A 106 -2.24 60.24 -15.48
CA ALA A 106 -3.05 61.18 -14.71
C ALA A 106 -3.22 60.74 -13.25
N VAL A 107 -3.35 59.43 -12.99
CA VAL A 107 -3.33 58.87 -11.63
C VAL A 107 -2.00 59.16 -10.95
N ALA A 108 -0.88 58.82 -11.61
CA ALA A 108 0.45 59.04 -11.05
C ALA A 108 0.78 60.52 -10.81
N GLN A 109 0.50 61.39 -11.79
CA GLN A 109 0.80 62.84 -11.72
C GLN A 109 -0.19 63.61 -10.85
N GLY A 110 -1.41 63.11 -10.71
CA GLY A 110 -2.46 63.68 -9.87
C GLY A 110 -2.31 63.35 -8.39
N ALA A 111 -1.41 62.43 -8.03
CA ALA A 111 -1.18 62.00 -6.66
C ALA A 111 -0.75 63.18 -5.76
N GLN A 112 -1.38 63.32 -4.60
CA GLN A 112 -1.10 64.36 -3.60
C GLN A 112 -1.08 63.78 -2.20
N GLY A 113 -0.43 64.48 -1.26
CA GLY A 113 -0.38 64.05 0.15
C GLY A 113 0.10 62.60 0.30
N THR A 114 -0.68 61.79 1.02
CA THR A 114 -0.36 60.38 1.30
C THR A 114 -0.29 59.52 0.04
N ASP A 115 -1.04 59.81 -1.02
CA ASP A 115 -0.98 59.04 -2.27
C ASP A 115 0.35 59.25 -3.00
N ARG A 116 0.84 60.50 -3.03
CA ARG A 116 2.15 60.83 -3.60
C ARG A 116 3.26 60.12 -2.82
N ASP A 117 3.17 60.17 -1.49
CA ASP A 117 4.17 59.58 -0.62
C ASP A 117 4.14 58.04 -0.71
N ALA A 118 2.97 57.41 -0.82
CA ALA A 118 2.82 55.96 -1.02
C ALA A 118 3.40 55.50 -2.38
N LEU A 119 3.06 56.19 -3.48
CA LEU A 119 3.58 55.85 -4.80
C LEU A 119 5.10 56.01 -4.87
N GLN A 120 5.64 57.09 -4.29
CA GLN A 120 7.08 57.31 -4.21
C GLN A 120 7.77 56.22 -3.38
N ASN A 121 7.24 55.90 -2.20
CA ASN A 121 7.79 54.85 -1.33
C ASN A 121 7.78 53.48 -2.03
N ARG A 122 6.68 53.12 -2.72
CA ARG A 122 6.57 51.88 -3.47
C ARG A 122 7.58 51.82 -4.61
N ALA A 123 7.76 52.91 -5.35
CA ALA A 123 8.76 52.99 -6.42
C ALA A 123 10.20 52.89 -5.87
N ASP A 124 10.50 53.53 -4.74
CA ASP A 124 11.82 53.47 -4.11
C ASP A 124 12.13 52.05 -3.60
N VAL A 125 11.18 51.39 -2.94
CA VAL A 125 11.32 49.99 -2.49
C VAL A 125 11.47 49.04 -3.68
N ALA A 126 10.67 49.21 -4.73
CA ALA A 126 10.77 48.41 -5.95
C ALA A 126 12.14 48.57 -6.63
N LEU A 127 12.67 49.79 -6.65
CA LEU A 127 13.99 50.05 -7.20
C LEU A 127 15.10 49.42 -6.35
N GLN A 128 15.01 49.57 -5.02
CA GLN A 128 15.95 49.00 -4.06
C GLN A 128 15.99 47.47 -4.19
N PHE A 129 14.82 46.83 -4.31
CA PHE A 129 14.70 45.39 -4.58
C PHE A 129 15.52 44.98 -5.82
N THR A 130 15.33 45.69 -6.95
CA THR A 130 16.08 45.40 -8.18
C THR A 130 17.59 45.53 -7.97
N GLN A 131 18.04 46.58 -7.29
CA GLN A 131 19.47 46.83 -7.07
C GLN A 131 20.11 45.78 -6.15
N ASP A 132 19.46 45.48 -5.02
CA ASP A 132 20.05 44.57 -4.03
C ASP A 132 20.11 43.13 -4.54
N PHE A 133 19.08 42.67 -5.27
CA PHE A 133 19.11 41.35 -5.90
C PHE A 133 20.18 41.24 -7.00
N VAL A 134 20.41 42.31 -7.77
CA VAL A 134 21.50 42.36 -8.76
C VAL A 134 22.86 42.35 -8.08
N ASN A 135 23.05 43.15 -7.02
CA ASN A 135 24.29 43.19 -6.24
C ASN A 135 24.60 41.84 -5.58
N ALA A 136 23.55 41.14 -5.16
CA ALA A 136 23.58 39.78 -4.63
C ALA A 136 23.77 38.69 -5.70
N ASN A 137 23.81 39.04 -6.98
CA ASN A 137 23.89 38.11 -8.12
C ASN A 137 22.76 37.06 -8.13
N ILE A 138 21.55 37.45 -7.73
CA ILE A 138 20.33 36.62 -7.74
C ILE A 138 19.59 36.82 -9.06
N ALA A 139 19.19 35.72 -9.69
CA ALA A 139 18.40 35.76 -10.93
C ALA A 139 16.92 36.12 -10.65
N PHE A 140 16.34 36.99 -11.48
CA PHE A 140 14.93 37.36 -11.44
C PHE A 140 14.05 36.27 -12.07
N THR A 141 13.69 35.27 -11.27
CA THR A 141 12.71 34.23 -11.63
C THR A 141 11.27 34.72 -11.37
N PRO A 142 10.24 34.02 -11.88
CA PRO A 142 8.85 34.34 -11.53
C PRO A 142 8.57 34.38 -10.02
N SER A 143 9.25 33.53 -9.23
CA SER A 143 9.12 33.55 -7.76
C SER A 143 9.72 34.81 -7.14
N VAL A 144 10.88 35.26 -7.62
CA VAL A 144 11.52 36.51 -7.15
C VAL A 144 10.65 37.73 -7.47
N LEU A 145 10.03 37.74 -8.66
CA LEU A 145 9.07 38.81 -9.03
C LEU A 145 7.83 38.81 -8.13
N ALA A 146 7.31 37.63 -7.78
CA ALA A 146 6.21 37.51 -6.83
C ALA A 146 6.61 38.00 -5.42
N THR A 147 7.83 37.69 -4.95
CA THR A 147 8.35 38.24 -3.69
C THR A 147 8.43 39.76 -3.72
N SER A 148 8.87 40.35 -4.84
CA SER A 148 8.89 41.81 -4.98
C SER A 148 7.50 42.43 -4.84
N SER A 149 6.48 41.79 -5.44
CA SER A 149 5.08 42.22 -5.36
C SER A 149 4.56 42.18 -3.92
N GLN A 150 4.79 41.07 -3.22
CA GLN A 150 4.40 40.91 -1.82
C GLN A 150 5.03 41.98 -0.91
N ILE A 151 6.31 42.30 -1.13
CA ILE A 151 6.99 43.35 -0.34
C ILE A 151 6.40 44.72 -0.67
N ILE A 152 6.18 45.03 -1.95
CA ILE A 152 5.60 46.32 -2.40
C ILE A 152 4.20 46.54 -1.82
N ASP A 153 3.39 45.50 -1.70
CA ASP A 153 2.04 45.59 -1.12
C ASP A 153 2.04 46.04 0.35
N THR A 154 3.12 45.77 1.09
CA THR A 154 3.27 46.21 2.49
C THR A 154 3.62 47.69 2.64
N VAL A 155 3.93 48.38 1.53
CA VAL A 155 4.43 49.75 1.55
C VAL A 155 3.28 50.75 1.48
N ASP A 156 3.21 51.65 2.45
CA ASP A 156 2.28 52.77 2.51
C ASP A 156 3.02 54.13 2.53
N SER A 157 2.32 55.21 2.87
CA SER A 157 2.88 56.57 2.93
C SER A 157 3.89 56.81 4.08
N THR A 158 4.14 55.83 4.96
CA THR A 158 4.94 56.01 6.18
C THR A 158 6.39 55.55 6.02
N ALA A 159 7.32 56.18 6.75
CA ALA A 159 8.71 55.74 6.79
C ALA A 159 8.89 54.35 7.46
N ALA A 160 7.94 53.95 8.33
CA ALA A 160 7.98 52.67 9.02
C ALA A 160 7.74 51.50 8.06
N SER A 161 6.79 51.62 7.12
CA SER A 161 6.54 50.60 6.11
C SER A 161 7.74 50.44 5.18
N VAL A 162 8.40 51.54 4.78
CA VAL A 162 9.62 51.50 3.95
C VAL A 162 10.76 50.78 4.67
N ALA A 163 11.01 51.10 5.95
CA ALA A 163 12.04 50.43 6.74
C ALA A 163 11.76 48.92 6.90
N ALA A 164 10.48 48.55 7.10
CA ALA A 164 10.07 47.15 7.15
C ALA A 164 10.26 46.44 5.79
N ALA A 165 9.94 47.11 4.69
CA ALA A 165 10.12 46.57 3.34
C ALA A 165 11.61 46.37 2.99
N HIS A 166 12.50 47.31 3.36
CA HIS A 166 13.94 47.14 3.20
C HIS A 166 14.48 45.95 4.03
N ALA A 167 14.02 45.81 5.28
CA ALA A 167 14.37 44.65 6.09
C ALA A 167 13.87 43.33 5.47
N ALA A 168 12.70 43.34 4.83
CA ALA A 168 12.16 42.19 4.10
C ALA A 168 12.96 41.88 2.83
N ILE A 169 13.48 42.89 2.11
CA ILE A 169 14.40 42.70 0.97
C ILE A 169 15.69 42.04 1.44
N ASP A 170 16.32 42.59 2.48
CA ASP A 170 17.54 42.03 3.08
C ASP A 170 17.32 40.58 3.52
N GLN A 171 16.15 40.29 4.11
CA GLN A 171 15.80 38.95 4.54
C GLN A 171 15.60 38.02 3.35
N ALA A 172 14.86 38.44 2.31
CA ALA A 172 14.66 37.61 1.10
C ALA A 172 15.98 37.29 0.39
N ILE A 173 16.92 38.23 0.35
CA ILE A 173 18.26 38.01 -0.19
C ILE A 173 19.04 37.03 0.68
N LYS A 174 19.02 37.19 2.00
CA LYS A 174 19.65 36.25 2.93
C LYS A 174 19.06 34.86 2.79
N ASP A 175 17.74 34.75 2.72
CA ASP A 175 17.06 33.47 2.53
C ASP A 175 17.54 32.84 1.23
N ILE A 176 17.52 33.54 0.09
CA ILE A 176 17.99 32.98 -1.20
C ILE A 176 19.48 32.59 -1.19
N ILE A 177 20.36 33.41 -0.62
CA ILE A 177 21.81 33.16 -0.63
C ILE A 177 22.20 32.08 0.40
N ALA A 178 21.57 32.10 1.57
CA ALA A 178 21.96 31.28 2.70
C ALA A 178 21.16 29.98 2.82
N GLY A 179 19.84 29.99 2.57
CA GLY A 179 18.95 28.84 2.82
C GLY A 179 17.94 28.45 1.71
N GLY A 180 17.79 29.25 0.67
CA GLY A 180 16.67 29.15 -0.25
C GLY A 180 16.95 28.28 -1.46
N GLY A 181 16.66 26.97 -1.33
CA GLY A 181 16.60 26.03 -2.45
C GLY A 181 17.88 25.22 -2.70
N ALA A 182 17.80 23.92 -2.42
CA ALA A 182 18.74 22.87 -2.87
C ALA A 182 20.25 23.18 -2.76
N ASN A 183 20.70 23.76 -1.65
CA ASN A 183 22.14 23.94 -1.39
C ASN A 183 22.72 22.71 -0.69
N THR A 184 23.63 21.99 -1.34
CA THR A 184 24.48 20.98 -0.69
C THR A 184 25.55 21.68 0.15
N PHE A 185 25.70 21.32 1.42
CA PHE A 185 26.83 21.75 2.22
C PHE A 185 27.25 20.67 3.22
N THR A 186 28.53 20.65 3.56
CA THR A 186 29.15 19.61 4.39
C THR A 186 29.67 20.23 5.68
N LEU A 187 29.40 19.61 6.83
CA LEU A 187 30.06 19.99 8.10
C LEU A 187 31.50 19.49 8.05
N ILE A 188 32.45 20.38 8.34
CA ILE A 188 33.88 20.08 8.21
C ILE A 188 34.58 19.82 9.56
N ASP A 189 33.90 19.99 10.71
CA ASP A 189 34.47 19.68 12.03
C ASP A 189 33.47 19.19 13.12
N ASP A 190 34.03 18.57 14.16
CA ASP A 190 33.37 17.94 15.34
C ASP A 190 32.66 18.94 16.29
N THR A 191 32.43 20.18 15.86
CA THR A 191 31.76 21.24 16.65
C THR A 191 30.95 22.18 15.76
N ALA A 192 30.66 21.76 14.53
CA ALA A 192 29.95 22.62 13.61
C ALA A 192 28.52 22.86 14.14
N VAL A 193 28.17 24.15 14.27
CA VAL A 193 26.88 24.65 14.75
C VAL A 193 26.13 25.25 13.57
N LEU A 194 25.08 24.60 13.10
CA LEU A 194 24.23 25.13 12.05
C LEU A 194 22.95 25.71 12.68
N THR A 195 22.84 27.04 12.69
CA THR A 195 21.76 27.82 13.34
C THR A 195 21.38 29.00 12.42
N ALA A 196 20.69 30.04 12.93
CA ALA A 196 20.41 31.30 12.23
C ALA A 196 21.64 32.17 11.89
N SER A 197 22.86 31.67 12.05
CA SER A 197 24.09 32.45 11.92
C SER A 197 25.11 31.75 11.05
N ALA A 198 25.78 32.54 10.21
CA ALA A 198 26.85 32.08 9.33
C ALA A 198 27.88 31.26 10.11
N ASN A 199 28.11 30.03 9.65
CA ASN A 199 29.07 29.13 10.26
C ASN A 199 30.33 29.03 9.39
N SER A 200 31.51 29.17 10.00
CA SER A 200 32.80 28.99 9.31
C SER A 200 33.24 27.52 9.19
N LYS A 201 32.49 26.61 9.81
CA LYS A 201 32.73 25.16 9.90
C LYS A 201 31.80 24.35 9.00
N VAL A 202 31.28 25.00 7.96
CA VAL A 202 30.53 24.39 6.86
C VAL A 202 31.22 24.73 5.54
N ALA A 203 31.09 23.84 4.56
CA ALA A 203 31.58 24.05 3.20
C ALA A 203 30.39 24.04 2.23
N PRO A 204 30.15 25.11 1.44
CA PRO A 204 30.87 26.41 1.45
C PRO A 204 30.73 27.19 2.77
N GLU A 205 31.73 28.01 3.09
CA GLU A 205 31.74 28.83 4.30
C GLU A 205 30.55 29.82 4.34
N GLY A 206 30.00 30.07 5.52
CA GLY A 206 28.97 31.09 5.73
C GLY A 206 27.54 30.62 5.50
N LYS A 207 27.31 29.31 5.29
CA LYS A 207 25.96 28.73 5.24
C LYS A 207 25.33 28.65 6.63
N PHE A 208 24.01 28.79 6.70
CA PHE A 208 23.17 28.80 7.91
C PHE A 208 21.75 28.36 7.57
N LEU A 209 20.97 27.96 8.58
CA LEU A 209 19.52 27.71 8.41
C LEU A 209 18.77 29.04 8.56
N SER A 210 17.83 29.27 7.67
CA SER A 210 16.98 30.46 7.60
C SER A 210 15.64 30.21 8.30
N THR A 211 14.71 31.17 8.22
CA THR A 211 13.32 30.97 8.67
C THR A 211 12.40 30.54 7.52
N ALA A 212 12.98 30.08 6.42
CA ALA A 212 12.31 29.61 5.23
C ALA A 212 12.69 28.15 4.99
N ASN A 213 11.94 27.45 4.14
CA ASN A 213 12.17 26.03 3.87
C ASN A 213 13.61 25.75 3.37
N ASP A 214 14.41 25.18 4.24
CA ASP A 214 15.79 24.80 4.01
C ASP A 214 15.91 23.33 3.57
N ARG A 215 16.90 23.05 2.73
CA ARG A 215 17.26 21.68 2.34
C ARG A 215 18.75 21.46 2.47
N VAL A 216 19.15 20.66 3.46
CA VAL A 216 20.53 20.27 3.74
C VAL A 216 20.80 18.89 3.15
N ASN A 217 21.66 18.81 2.15
CA ASN A 217 21.97 17.55 1.47
C ASN A 217 23.36 17.01 1.85
N ALA A 218 23.43 15.69 2.09
CA ALA A 218 24.66 14.89 2.25
C ALA A 218 25.52 15.26 3.48
N LEU A 219 24.89 15.39 4.64
CA LEU A 219 25.58 15.63 5.89
C LEU A 219 26.30 14.38 6.40
N THR A 220 27.62 14.44 6.56
CA THR A 220 28.33 13.47 7.42
C THR A 220 28.35 14.02 8.84
N PHE A 221 27.69 13.33 9.77
CA PHE A 221 27.76 13.73 11.18
C PHE A 221 29.13 13.48 11.75
N LEU A 222 29.65 14.49 12.44
CA LEU A 222 30.83 14.39 13.28
C LEU A 222 30.39 14.43 14.76
N PRO A 223 31.10 13.75 15.67
CA PRO A 223 30.79 13.81 17.10
C PRO A 223 30.69 15.26 17.58
N GLY A 224 29.64 15.64 18.31
CA GLY A 224 29.49 17.02 18.82
C GLY A 224 28.83 18.03 17.87
N SER A 225 28.45 17.62 16.66
CA SER A 225 27.69 18.48 15.73
C SER A 225 26.33 18.90 16.32
N PHE A 226 25.96 20.18 16.13
CA PHE A 226 24.69 20.75 16.56
C PHE A 226 23.98 21.43 15.39
N ILE A 227 22.71 21.08 15.17
CA ILE A 227 21.87 21.66 14.12
C ILE A 227 20.58 22.12 14.76
N GLN A 228 20.19 23.35 14.49
CA GLN A 228 18.95 23.92 14.97
C GLN A 228 18.37 24.82 13.90
N ASP A 229 17.18 24.45 13.44
CA ASP A 229 16.35 25.34 12.64
C ASP A 229 15.84 26.50 13.53
N PRO A 230 16.03 27.77 13.11
CA PRO A 230 15.55 28.93 13.86
C PRO A 230 14.05 29.20 13.74
N SER A 231 13.36 28.50 12.84
CA SER A 231 11.92 28.51 12.67
C SER A 231 11.30 27.22 13.23
N ASN A 232 9.96 27.15 13.19
CA ASN A 232 9.15 26.01 13.60
C ASN A 232 7.89 25.84 12.73
N SER A 233 7.83 26.60 11.64
CA SER A 233 6.62 26.81 10.82
C SER A 233 6.83 26.50 9.33
N ASP A 234 8.07 26.31 8.95
CA ASP A 234 8.59 25.87 7.66
C ASP A 234 8.70 24.34 7.59
N GLN A 235 9.32 23.85 6.53
CA GLN A 235 9.42 22.45 6.14
C GLN A 235 10.86 22.10 5.78
N ASP A 236 11.72 22.15 6.79
CA ASP A 236 13.13 21.86 6.63
C ASP A 236 13.38 20.37 6.41
N VAL A 237 14.33 20.08 5.51
CA VAL A 237 14.77 18.71 5.23
C VAL A 237 16.27 18.58 5.42
N LEU A 238 16.67 17.71 6.34
CA LEU A 238 18.06 17.33 6.59
C LEU A 238 18.33 15.92 6.10
N THR A 239 19.18 15.78 5.07
CA THR A 239 19.67 14.48 4.59
C THR A 239 21.08 14.20 5.09
N ALA A 240 21.23 13.12 5.85
CA ALA A 240 22.49 12.71 6.46
C ALA A 240 22.95 11.30 6.03
N GLN A 241 24.24 11.21 5.74
CA GLN A 241 24.96 9.96 5.54
C GLN A 241 25.76 9.61 6.80
N ILE A 242 25.44 8.48 7.40
CA ILE A 242 26.08 7.97 8.61
C ILE A 242 27.30 7.14 8.19
N VAL A 243 28.49 7.51 8.69
CA VAL A 243 29.79 6.90 8.34
C VAL A 243 30.43 6.18 9.53
N GLY A 244 29.78 6.18 10.70
CA GLY A 244 30.26 5.54 11.93
C GLY A 244 29.17 5.49 12.99
N VAL A 245 29.56 5.51 14.26
CA VAL A 245 28.61 5.61 15.38
C VAL A 245 28.50 7.08 15.80
N VAL A 246 27.31 7.67 15.65
CA VAL A 246 27.07 9.10 15.88
C VAL A 246 25.89 9.34 16.83
N ASN A 247 25.96 10.44 17.58
CA ASN A 247 24.90 10.91 18.47
C ASN A 247 24.68 12.42 18.24
N PRO A 248 23.96 12.79 17.16
CA PRO A 248 23.81 14.18 16.78
C PRO A 248 22.86 14.93 17.72
N THR A 249 23.08 16.25 17.83
CA THR A 249 22.08 17.13 18.44
C THR A 249 21.36 17.90 17.33
N ILE A 250 20.04 17.66 17.19
CA ILE A 250 19.22 18.24 16.13
C ILE A 250 17.93 18.79 16.75
N GLU A 251 17.62 20.04 16.49
CA GLU A 251 16.43 20.71 17.01
C GLU A 251 15.63 21.37 15.90
N ASN A 252 14.30 21.31 16.04
CA ASN A 252 13.29 21.96 15.19
C ASN A 252 13.22 21.51 13.72
N ILE A 253 14.20 20.78 13.18
CA ILE A 253 14.14 20.25 11.81
C ILE A 253 12.92 19.35 11.60
N GLU A 254 12.07 19.67 10.62
CA GLU A 254 10.86 18.89 10.33
C GLU A 254 11.14 17.46 9.89
N THR A 255 12.01 17.30 8.90
CA THR A 255 12.27 16.01 8.25
C THR A 255 13.75 15.68 8.31
N ILE A 256 14.08 14.55 8.90
CA ILE A 256 15.46 14.05 8.97
C ILE A 256 15.55 12.74 8.21
N GLN A 257 16.39 12.69 7.19
CA GLN A 257 16.62 11.54 6.31
C GLN A 257 17.99 10.93 6.57
N PHE A 258 18.02 9.67 7.00
CA PHE A 258 19.25 8.94 7.24
C PHE A 258 19.57 7.95 6.11
N SER A 259 20.86 7.78 5.84
CA SER A 259 21.41 6.71 5.03
C SER A 259 22.72 6.21 5.66
N GLY A 260 23.08 4.95 5.50
CA GLY A 260 24.29 4.41 6.12
C GLY A 260 24.77 3.10 5.50
N ALA A 261 26.04 2.76 5.69
CA ALA A 261 26.58 1.45 5.34
C ALA A 261 26.51 0.48 6.53
N ALA A 262 26.69 -0.81 6.28
CA ALA A 262 26.71 -1.81 7.36
C ALA A 262 27.72 -1.46 8.47
N GLY A 263 27.29 -1.62 9.72
CA GLY A 263 28.11 -1.37 10.91
C GLY A 263 28.08 0.07 11.44
N VAL A 264 27.35 0.96 10.78
CA VAL A 264 27.16 2.34 11.27
C VAL A 264 25.92 2.47 12.16
N ALA A 265 25.92 3.46 13.05
CA ALA A 265 24.82 3.67 13.98
C ALA A 265 24.53 5.16 14.24
N VAL A 266 23.25 5.50 14.45
CA VAL A 266 22.81 6.84 14.84
C VAL A 266 21.91 6.77 16.07
N ALA A 267 22.16 7.63 17.05
CA ALA A 267 21.30 7.77 18.23
C ALA A 267 20.29 8.90 18.06
N LEU A 268 19.02 8.64 18.37
CA LEU A 268 17.96 9.66 18.33
C LEU A 268 17.76 10.40 19.67
N ALA A 269 18.66 10.19 20.63
CA ALA A 269 18.57 10.81 21.96
C ALA A 269 18.70 12.34 21.93
N GLY A 270 19.56 12.87 21.05
CA GLY A 270 19.80 14.31 20.89
C GLY A 270 18.87 15.00 19.89
N ILE A 271 17.87 14.31 19.35
CA ILE A 271 16.94 14.87 18.37
C ILE A 271 15.66 15.32 19.07
N SER A 272 15.23 16.55 18.83
CA SER A 272 14.00 17.10 19.39
C SER A 272 13.12 17.76 18.32
N LYS A 273 11.80 17.58 18.47
CA LYS A 273 10.74 18.19 17.64
C LYS A 273 10.76 17.83 16.15
N ALA A 274 11.52 16.81 15.75
CA ALA A 274 11.40 16.26 14.41
C ALA A 274 9.98 15.75 14.17
N LYS A 275 9.38 16.14 13.03
CA LYS A 275 8.06 15.65 12.61
C LYS A 275 8.18 14.28 11.96
N GLN A 276 9.26 14.05 11.23
CA GLN A 276 9.53 12.82 10.49
C GLN A 276 11.00 12.40 10.61
N VAL A 277 11.22 11.10 10.83
CA VAL A 277 12.54 10.48 10.83
C VAL A 277 12.52 9.36 9.81
N GLU A 278 13.20 9.58 8.69
CA GLU A 278 13.20 8.71 7.53
C GLU A 278 14.52 7.94 7.40
N VAL A 279 14.45 6.70 6.93
CA VAL A 279 15.60 5.92 6.49
C VAL A 279 15.48 5.68 5.00
N VAL A 280 16.40 6.28 4.25
CA VAL A 280 16.36 6.28 2.79
C VAL A 280 17.01 5.01 2.23
N LYS A 281 18.13 4.58 2.80
CA LYS A 281 18.85 3.37 2.34
C LYS A 281 19.90 2.86 3.33
N GLY A 282 20.20 1.57 3.19
CA GLY A 282 21.38 0.94 3.76
C GLY A 282 21.19 0.30 5.13
N ASP A 283 22.22 -0.42 5.56
CA ASP A 283 22.20 -1.26 6.75
C ASP A 283 22.52 -0.42 8.00
N LEU A 284 21.49 0.12 8.65
CA LEU A 284 21.63 1.12 9.71
C LEU A 284 21.21 0.56 11.07
N THR A 285 21.98 0.88 12.11
CA THR A 285 21.52 0.75 13.51
C THR A 285 21.01 2.08 14.03
N ILE A 286 19.78 2.13 14.55
CA ILE A 286 19.21 3.30 15.19
C ILE A 286 19.05 3.01 16.68
N THR A 287 19.66 3.80 17.55
CA THR A 287 19.49 3.70 19.01
C THR A 287 18.55 4.78 19.52
N ASN A 288 17.89 4.53 20.66
CA ASN A 288 16.75 5.32 21.11
C ASN A 288 15.64 5.35 20.05
N ALA A 289 15.49 4.24 19.33
CA ALA A 289 14.66 4.17 18.14
C ALA A 289 13.17 4.42 18.44
N ASN A 290 12.72 4.15 19.66
CA ASN A 290 11.37 4.43 20.09
C ASN A 290 11.12 5.90 20.47
N ASN A 291 12.08 6.82 20.28
CA ASN A 291 11.82 8.26 20.43
C ASN A 291 10.88 8.80 19.35
N TYR A 292 10.98 8.28 18.13
CA TYR A 292 10.22 8.70 16.95
C TYR A 292 9.64 7.48 16.23
N ALA A 293 8.61 7.69 15.40
CA ALA A 293 8.27 6.71 14.38
C ALA A 293 9.34 6.74 13.29
N ILE A 294 9.78 5.57 12.84
CA ILE A 294 10.82 5.44 11.81
C ILE A 294 10.15 5.17 10.46
N ASP A 295 10.26 6.09 9.53
CA ASP A 295 9.71 5.98 8.18
C ASP A 295 10.73 5.33 7.23
N LEU A 296 10.47 4.09 6.79
CA LEU A 296 11.23 3.48 5.71
C LEU A 296 10.71 3.99 4.38
N VAL A 297 11.58 4.68 3.63
CA VAL A 297 11.22 5.35 2.37
C VAL A 297 10.98 4.30 1.28
N ALA A 298 10.18 4.66 0.26
CA ALA A 298 9.92 3.82 -0.90
C ALA A 298 11.23 3.32 -1.55
N GLY A 299 11.29 2.02 -1.84
CA GLY A 299 12.47 1.35 -2.40
C GLY A 299 13.53 0.94 -1.36
N TYR A 300 13.30 1.13 -0.07
CA TYR A 300 14.20 0.61 0.96
C TYR A 300 14.32 -0.92 0.88
N ALA A 301 15.56 -1.42 0.84
CA ALA A 301 15.90 -2.82 0.56
C ALA A 301 17.15 -3.26 1.36
N SER A 302 17.21 -2.95 2.65
CA SER A 302 18.39 -3.18 3.50
C SER A 302 17.99 -3.63 4.90
N ASN A 303 18.99 -3.95 5.74
CA ASN A 303 18.75 -4.43 7.09
C ASN A 303 18.71 -3.26 8.09
N LEU A 304 17.57 -3.08 8.75
CA LEU A 304 17.41 -2.10 9.81
C LEU A 304 17.55 -2.76 11.18
N THR A 305 18.43 -2.23 12.03
CA THR A 305 18.50 -2.61 13.44
C THR A 305 18.01 -1.46 14.31
N LEU A 306 17.02 -1.70 15.16
CA LEU A 306 16.45 -0.71 16.06
C LEU A 306 16.79 -1.12 17.49
N VAL A 307 17.30 -0.19 18.29
CA VAL A 307 17.65 -0.41 19.69
C VAL A 307 16.80 0.52 20.55
N GLU A 308 15.96 -0.10 21.37
CA GLU A 308 15.11 0.58 22.34
C GLU A 308 15.91 0.92 23.60
N THR A 309 15.71 2.11 24.13
CA THR A 309 16.34 2.54 25.39
C THR A 309 15.34 3.22 26.34
N ALA A 310 14.18 3.67 25.86
CA ALA A 310 13.13 4.28 26.67
C ALA A 310 12.06 3.24 27.03
N LEU A 311 12.03 2.80 28.29
CA LEU A 311 11.11 1.76 28.75
C LEU A 311 9.63 2.18 28.64
N ASN A 312 8.77 1.21 28.42
CA ASN A 312 7.31 1.27 28.33
C ASN A 312 6.80 2.12 27.16
N LYS A 313 7.57 2.18 26.07
CA LYS A 313 7.19 2.92 24.87
C LYS A 313 7.38 2.03 23.64
N ASP A 314 6.27 1.78 22.96
CA ASP A 314 6.25 1.01 21.71
C ASP A 314 7.16 1.63 20.65
N LEU A 315 7.78 0.75 19.87
CA LEU A 315 8.55 1.10 18.69
C LEU A 315 7.59 1.16 17.49
N THR A 316 7.71 2.17 16.64
CA THR A 316 6.89 2.27 15.42
C THR A 316 7.76 2.39 14.19
N VAL A 317 7.51 1.53 13.20
CA VAL A 317 8.13 1.55 11.88
C VAL A 317 7.04 1.70 10.83
N ASN A 318 7.10 2.76 10.04
CA ASN A 318 6.19 2.98 8.92
C ASN A 318 6.83 2.43 7.64
N LEU A 319 6.11 1.59 6.91
CA LEU A 319 6.55 1.00 5.66
C LEU A 319 5.93 1.77 4.49
N ASN A 320 6.72 2.61 3.81
CA ASN A 320 6.25 3.46 2.71
C ASN A 320 6.61 2.90 1.32
N GLY A 321 6.71 1.58 1.18
CA GLY A 321 6.98 0.92 -0.10
C GLY A 321 8.35 0.24 -0.14
N THR A 322 8.69 -0.47 0.94
CA THR A 322 9.89 -1.31 1.02
C THR A 322 9.86 -2.42 -0.03
N THR A 323 11.02 -2.85 -0.49
CA THR A 323 11.15 -3.93 -1.47
C THR A 323 11.93 -5.11 -0.90
N ALA A 324 11.97 -6.23 -1.64
CA ALA A 324 12.74 -7.40 -1.25
C ALA A 324 14.20 -7.03 -0.89
N GLY A 325 14.70 -7.62 0.19
CA GLY A 325 15.98 -7.24 0.82
C GLY A 325 15.81 -6.40 2.10
N ALA A 326 14.64 -5.84 2.36
CA ALA A 326 14.33 -5.15 3.60
C ALA A 326 14.11 -6.11 4.78
N SER A 327 14.84 -5.92 5.88
CA SER A 327 14.64 -6.67 7.14
C SER A 327 14.65 -5.74 8.34
N ILE A 328 14.01 -6.16 9.45
CA ILE A 328 13.91 -5.38 10.67
C ILE A 328 14.28 -6.26 11.86
N THR A 329 15.31 -5.85 12.61
CA THR A 329 15.64 -6.41 13.91
C THR A 329 15.41 -5.35 14.98
N ALA A 330 14.60 -5.65 15.99
CA ALA A 330 14.37 -4.78 17.13
C ALA A 330 14.94 -5.40 18.40
N ASN A 331 15.96 -4.74 18.94
CA ASN A 331 16.57 -5.02 20.23
C ASN A 331 15.88 -4.18 21.30
N LEU A 332 14.88 -4.77 21.92
CA LEU A 332 14.05 -4.17 22.94
C LEU A 332 14.70 -4.27 24.32
N SER A 333 14.38 -3.32 25.20
CA SER A 333 14.84 -3.30 26.60
C SER A 333 13.75 -3.78 27.56
N ASP A 334 12.49 -3.79 27.12
CA ASP A 334 11.35 -4.31 27.87
C ASP A 334 10.36 -5.08 26.97
N LYS A 335 9.11 -5.24 27.42
CA LYS A 335 8.07 -6.03 26.74
C LYS A 335 7.22 -5.18 25.78
N SER A 336 7.79 -4.09 25.26
CA SER A 336 7.10 -3.18 24.35
C SER A 336 6.75 -3.85 23.02
N LYS A 337 5.77 -3.29 22.32
CA LYS A 337 5.38 -3.78 21.00
C LYS A 337 6.23 -3.13 19.91
N VAL A 338 6.33 -3.82 18.77
CA VAL A 338 6.84 -3.23 17.52
C VAL A 338 5.69 -3.10 16.52
N ASN A 339 5.25 -1.85 16.32
CA ASN A 339 4.20 -1.52 15.38
C ASN A 339 4.80 -1.36 13.98
N LEU A 340 4.37 -2.20 13.04
CA LEU A 340 4.64 -2.09 11.61
C LEU A 340 3.40 -1.45 10.95
N VAL A 341 3.51 -0.21 10.51
CA VAL A 341 2.41 0.54 9.90
C VAL A 341 2.62 0.59 8.39
N VAL A 342 1.81 -0.15 7.64
CA VAL A 342 1.94 -0.30 6.19
C VAL A 342 1.20 0.83 5.48
N LYS A 343 1.94 1.82 4.97
CA LYS A 343 1.40 3.01 4.30
C LYS A 343 1.40 2.91 2.77
N SER A 344 2.29 2.08 2.23
CA SER A 344 2.37 1.70 0.80
C SER A 344 2.62 0.20 0.71
N ALA A 345 2.24 -0.44 -0.40
CA ALA A 345 2.47 -1.87 -0.59
C ALA A 345 3.95 -2.21 -0.41
N SER A 346 4.24 -3.17 0.46
CA SER A 346 5.58 -3.36 1.02
C SER A 346 5.98 -4.82 1.05
N VAL A 347 7.27 -5.07 0.84
CA VAL A 347 7.87 -6.40 1.00
C VAL A 347 8.97 -6.31 2.06
N LEU A 348 8.94 -7.25 3.00
CA LEU A 348 10.02 -7.53 3.93
C LEU A 348 10.58 -8.92 3.60
N SER A 349 11.86 -8.97 3.24
CA SER A 349 12.59 -10.22 3.05
C SER A 349 14.07 -9.99 3.28
N ASN A 350 14.77 -10.97 3.87
CA ASN A 350 16.21 -10.87 3.98
C ASN A 350 16.89 -11.41 2.72
N ALA A 351 17.79 -10.62 2.12
CA ALA A 351 18.58 -11.06 0.97
C ALA A 351 19.45 -12.29 1.30
N ASN A 352 19.87 -12.43 2.56
CA ASN A 352 20.47 -13.64 3.09
C ASN A 352 19.43 -14.45 3.86
N THR A 353 18.96 -15.55 3.26
CA THR A 353 17.88 -16.40 3.82
C THR A 353 18.29 -17.15 5.09
N THR A 354 19.57 -17.11 5.50
CA THR A 354 20.01 -17.65 6.79
C THR A 354 19.78 -16.68 7.95
N LEU A 355 19.49 -15.41 7.65
CA LEU A 355 19.24 -14.36 8.62
C LEU A 355 17.73 -14.12 8.79
N ASN A 356 17.38 -13.49 9.90
CA ASN A 356 16.00 -13.13 10.19
C ASN A 356 15.54 -11.98 9.27
N THR A 357 14.33 -12.10 8.76
CA THR A 357 13.60 -11.01 8.10
C THR A 357 12.96 -10.09 9.14
N LEU A 358 12.41 -10.69 10.19
CA LEU A 358 11.91 -10.01 11.38
C LEU A 358 12.50 -10.65 12.64
N ALA A 359 13.01 -9.86 13.57
CA ALA A 359 13.56 -10.36 14.82
C ALA A 359 13.24 -9.47 16.02
N LEU A 360 12.82 -10.07 17.15
CA LEU A 360 12.70 -9.46 18.47
C LEU A 360 13.45 -10.27 19.52
N ASN A 361 14.14 -9.60 20.45
CA ASN A 361 14.97 -10.24 21.46
C ASN A 361 14.34 -10.30 22.88
N GLN A 362 13.14 -9.74 23.09
CA GLN A 362 12.50 -9.66 24.40
C GLN A 362 11.25 -10.51 24.51
N THR A 363 11.09 -11.13 25.68
CA THR A 363 9.94 -11.97 26.02
C THR A 363 8.64 -11.17 26.03
N GLN A 364 7.53 -11.81 25.69
CA GLN A 364 6.18 -11.20 25.70
C GLN A 364 5.99 -9.96 24.79
N SER A 365 6.96 -9.69 23.92
CA SER A 365 6.85 -8.66 22.89
C SER A 365 6.21 -9.25 21.64
N ASN A 366 5.62 -8.40 20.79
CA ASN A 366 4.98 -8.82 19.55
C ASN A 366 5.22 -7.82 18.43
N PHE A 367 5.10 -8.33 17.20
CA PHE A 367 4.89 -7.48 16.03
C PHE A 367 3.39 -7.21 15.90
N VAL A 368 3.02 -5.94 15.78
CA VAL A 368 1.64 -5.51 15.48
C VAL A 368 1.63 -4.87 14.10
N ILE A 369 0.83 -5.39 13.19
CA ILE A 369 0.73 -4.93 11.81
C ILE A 369 -0.57 -4.14 11.66
N THR A 370 -0.48 -2.94 11.10
CA THR A 370 -1.62 -2.06 10.82
C THR A 370 -1.44 -1.38 9.47
N GLY A 371 -2.48 -0.70 8.97
CA GLY A 371 -2.47 -0.03 7.67
C GLY A 371 -3.45 -0.65 6.67
N ASP A 372 -3.47 -0.10 5.47
CA ASP A 372 -4.48 -0.39 4.43
C ASP A 372 -3.86 -0.84 3.10
N LYS A 373 -2.55 -1.10 3.07
CA LYS A 373 -1.82 -1.57 1.90
C LYS A 373 -1.21 -2.93 2.13
N ASN A 374 -1.08 -3.72 1.07
CA ASN A 374 -0.63 -5.10 1.15
C ASN A 374 0.80 -5.20 1.72
N LEU A 375 1.02 -6.27 2.49
CA LEU A 375 2.33 -6.58 3.07
C LEU A 375 2.70 -8.02 2.74
N THR A 376 3.89 -8.20 2.17
CA THR A 376 4.53 -9.50 2.04
C THR A 376 5.67 -9.62 3.03
N ILE A 377 5.69 -10.67 3.84
CA ILE A 377 6.81 -11.05 4.68
C ILE A 377 7.31 -12.42 4.20
N ASP A 378 8.53 -12.45 3.67
CA ASP A 378 9.15 -13.67 3.14
C ASP A 378 10.49 -13.92 3.81
N GLY A 379 10.53 -14.92 4.69
CA GLY A 379 11.76 -15.36 5.34
C GLY A 379 11.58 -15.68 6.81
N LYS A 380 12.71 -15.82 7.50
CA LYS A 380 12.74 -16.28 8.90
C LYS A 380 12.23 -15.20 9.86
N ILE A 381 11.32 -15.58 10.75
CA ILE A 381 10.81 -14.71 11.82
C ILE A 381 11.19 -15.32 13.16
N ASP A 382 11.95 -14.58 13.97
CA ASP A 382 12.29 -14.99 15.33
C ASP A 382 11.71 -14.01 16.34
N VAL A 383 10.90 -14.51 17.26
CA VAL A 383 10.55 -13.80 18.48
C VAL A 383 11.04 -14.68 19.63
N VAL A 384 11.67 -14.09 20.64
CA VAL A 384 12.14 -14.85 21.81
C VAL A 384 10.98 -15.03 22.79
N ASP A 385 10.49 -16.28 23.04
CA ASP A 385 9.62 -16.76 24.16
C ASP A 385 8.18 -17.31 23.84
N VAL A 386 7.41 -17.70 24.87
CA VAL A 386 6.15 -18.49 24.78
C VAL A 386 4.97 -17.80 24.07
N THR A 387 4.96 -16.48 23.89
CA THR A 387 3.84 -15.79 23.21
C THR A 387 4.08 -15.52 21.74
N ASN A 388 5.35 -15.45 21.29
CA ASN A 388 5.83 -15.18 19.93
C ASN A 388 4.74 -14.86 18.89
N ARG A 389 4.24 -13.63 18.93
CA ARG A 389 3.03 -13.23 18.21
C ARG A 389 3.34 -12.24 17.09
N LEU A 390 2.86 -12.57 15.90
CA LEU A 390 2.61 -11.62 14.84
C LEU A 390 1.10 -11.36 14.82
N ASP A 391 0.73 -10.09 14.98
CA ASP A 391 -0.66 -9.68 15.17
C ASP A 391 -1.07 -8.69 14.09
N ALA A 392 -1.85 -9.14 13.12
CA ALA A 392 -2.40 -8.29 12.08
C ALA A 392 -3.89 -7.98 12.29
N THR A 393 -4.45 -8.18 13.49
CA THR A 393 -5.91 -8.06 13.74
C THR A 393 -6.54 -6.76 13.18
N ASP A 394 -5.82 -5.63 13.24
CA ASP A 394 -6.30 -4.34 12.76
C ASP A 394 -5.86 -3.97 11.33
N PHE A 395 -5.14 -4.86 10.66
CA PHE A 395 -4.66 -4.68 9.29
C PHE A 395 -5.80 -4.84 8.29
N THR A 396 -5.86 -3.92 7.33
CA THR A 396 -6.92 -3.87 6.30
C THR A 396 -6.38 -4.06 4.88
N GLY A 397 -5.06 -4.21 4.74
CA GLY A 397 -4.44 -4.72 3.52
C GLY A 397 -4.29 -6.25 3.59
N GLU A 398 -4.01 -6.86 2.44
CA GLU A 398 -3.74 -8.30 2.36
C GLU A 398 -2.34 -8.62 2.92
N LEU A 399 -2.28 -9.60 3.83
CA LEU A 399 -1.06 -10.15 4.38
C LEU A 399 -0.66 -11.43 3.64
N THR A 400 0.54 -11.43 3.05
CA THR A 400 1.19 -12.64 2.55
C THR A 400 2.38 -12.97 3.44
N LEU A 401 2.32 -14.10 4.14
CA LEU A 401 3.39 -14.58 5.01
C LEU A 401 3.98 -15.90 4.47
N THR A 402 5.22 -15.86 4.02
CA THR A 402 6.02 -17.05 3.68
C THR A 402 7.05 -17.28 4.77
N LEU A 403 6.80 -18.25 5.64
CA LEU A 403 7.59 -18.45 6.84
C LEU A 403 8.86 -19.26 6.54
N GLY A 404 10.02 -18.63 6.73
CA GLY A 404 11.33 -19.25 6.54
C GLY A 404 11.59 -20.40 7.51
N LYS A 405 12.49 -21.31 7.12
CA LYS A 405 12.90 -22.44 7.96
C LYS A 405 13.44 -21.97 9.32
N ASP A 406 13.20 -22.77 10.36
CA ASP A 406 13.66 -22.54 11.73
C ASP A 406 13.14 -21.22 12.37
N SER A 407 12.07 -20.65 11.82
CA SER A 407 11.37 -19.51 12.45
C SER A 407 10.82 -19.88 13.82
N ASP A 408 11.04 -19.02 14.81
CA ASP A 408 10.44 -19.15 16.14
C ASP A 408 9.24 -18.22 16.30
N ILE A 409 8.08 -18.68 15.82
CA ILE A 409 6.78 -18.03 15.97
C ILE A 409 5.76 -19.01 16.55
N LYS A 410 4.89 -18.54 17.45
CA LYS A 410 3.88 -19.38 18.13
C LYS A 410 2.46 -18.90 17.89
N GLN A 411 2.27 -17.64 17.54
CA GLN A 411 0.96 -17.08 17.25
C GLN A 411 1.03 -16.24 15.98
N ILE A 412 0.14 -16.52 15.04
CA ILE A 412 -0.05 -15.75 13.82
C ILE A 412 -1.52 -15.36 13.79
N VAL A 413 -1.80 -14.07 13.72
CA VAL A 413 -3.16 -13.56 13.53
C VAL A 413 -3.18 -12.75 12.25
N GLY A 414 -4.05 -13.13 11.32
CA GLY A 414 -4.32 -12.41 10.07
C GLY A 414 -5.09 -11.10 10.29
N GLY A 415 -5.33 -10.42 9.19
CA GLY A 415 -6.02 -9.14 9.07
C GLY A 415 -7.51 -9.29 8.80
N LYS A 416 -8.06 -8.27 8.16
CA LYS A 416 -9.50 -8.17 7.85
C LYS A 416 -9.84 -8.57 6.41
N THR A 417 -8.84 -9.03 5.67
CA THR A 417 -8.93 -9.35 4.25
C THR A 417 -8.35 -10.72 4.02
N ASN A 418 -8.59 -11.28 2.83
CA ASN A 418 -8.03 -12.55 2.42
C ASN A 418 -6.50 -12.56 2.56
N ASP A 419 -5.99 -13.37 3.47
CA ASP A 419 -4.58 -13.51 3.74
C ASP A 419 -4.04 -14.86 3.26
N THR A 420 -2.72 -14.91 3.04
CA THR A 420 -2.03 -16.12 2.61
C THR A 420 -0.89 -16.45 3.55
N PHE A 421 -0.91 -17.66 4.12
CA PHE A 421 0.13 -18.19 5.00
C PHE A 421 0.79 -19.42 4.36
N THR A 422 2.10 -19.38 4.17
CA THR A 422 2.90 -20.50 3.60
C THR A 422 3.94 -20.97 4.60
N LEU A 423 3.72 -22.15 5.19
CA LEU A 423 4.58 -22.79 6.20
C LEU A 423 5.09 -24.13 5.65
N THR A 424 5.91 -24.06 4.59
CA THR A 424 6.41 -25.24 3.86
C THR A 424 7.92 -25.41 3.89
N ALA A 425 8.63 -24.51 4.56
CA ALA A 425 10.10 -24.47 4.59
C ALA A 425 10.70 -25.62 5.41
N ALA A 426 9.94 -26.15 6.37
CA ALA A 426 10.21 -27.41 7.06
C ALA A 426 8.93 -28.28 7.09
N VAL A 427 9.11 -29.59 7.23
CA VAL A 427 7.99 -30.50 7.53
C VAL A 427 7.49 -30.19 8.94
N ASP A 428 6.17 -30.19 9.13
CA ASP A 428 5.49 -29.92 10.40
C ASP A 428 5.74 -28.52 10.97
N GLN A 429 6.10 -27.54 10.13
CA GLN A 429 6.38 -26.17 10.57
C GLN A 429 5.17 -25.48 11.24
N ILE A 430 3.94 -25.87 10.87
CA ILE A 430 2.70 -25.40 11.51
C ILE A 430 2.47 -26.00 12.90
N ASN A 431 3.13 -27.12 13.24
CA ASN A 431 2.89 -27.84 14.48
C ASN A 431 3.24 -26.98 15.71
N GLY A 432 2.24 -26.74 16.56
CA GLY A 432 2.39 -25.88 17.75
C GLY A 432 2.31 -24.37 17.47
N VAL A 433 1.93 -23.97 16.26
CA VAL A 433 1.60 -22.59 15.92
C VAL A 433 0.09 -22.39 16.02
N ASN A 434 -0.34 -21.43 16.82
CA ASN A 434 -1.72 -20.97 16.84
C ASN A 434 -1.92 -19.95 15.71
N LEU A 435 -2.59 -20.36 14.65
CA LEU A 435 -2.86 -19.53 13.48
C LEU A 435 -4.35 -19.21 13.42
N ASN A 436 -4.67 -17.93 13.38
CA ASN A 436 -6.03 -17.44 13.17
C ASN A 436 -6.02 -16.55 11.91
N GLY A 437 -6.74 -16.91 10.85
CA GLY A 437 -6.82 -16.08 9.64
C GLY A 437 -7.61 -14.78 9.84
N ASN A 438 -8.47 -14.76 10.87
CA ASN A 438 -9.33 -13.66 11.28
C ASN A 438 -10.52 -13.44 10.33
N ASP A 439 -10.67 -12.27 9.70
CA ASP A 439 -11.77 -12.05 8.75
C ASP A 439 -11.23 -12.15 7.32
N GLY A 440 -12.04 -12.67 6.40
CA GLY A 440 -11.63 -12.83 5.00
C GLY A 440 -11.78 -14.28 4.57
N ASN A 441 -11.31 -14.58 3.36
CA ASN A 441 -11.13 -15.93 2.87
C ASN A 441 -9.63 -16.25 2.86
N ASP A 442 -9.17 -16.90 3.91
CA ASP A 442 -7.76 -17.12 4.17
C ASP A 442 -7.25 -18.46 3.63
N THR A 443 -5.99 -18.48 3.22
CA THR A 443 -5.34 -19.67 2.68
C THR A 443 -4.10 -20.04 3.48
N LEU A 444 -4.06 -21.28 3.97
CA LEU A 444 -2.90 -21.88 4.63
C LEU A 444 -2.29 -22.97 3.73
N THR A 445 -1.06 -22.79 3.29
CA THR A 445 -0.27 -23.80 2.60
C THR A 445 0.76 -24.41 3.54
N VAL A 446 0.72 -25.73 3.74
CA VAL A 446 1.54 -26.45 4.72
C VAL A 446 2.20 -27.69 4.13
N LYS A 447 3.31 -28.10 4.74
CA LYS A 447 3.94 -29.41 4.51
C LYS A 447 3.95 -30.18 5.81
N VAL A 448 3.16 -31.26 5.89
CA VAL A 448 2.95 -32.03 7.13
C VAL A 448 3.28 -33.50 6.86
N GLY A 449 4.04 -34.12 7.77
CA GLY A 449 4.31 -35.56 7.77
C GLY A 449 3.24 -36.33 8.55
N ALA A 450 3.67 -37.31 9.35
CA ALA A 450 2.77 -38.15 10.13
C ALA A 450 2.34 -37.53 11.48
N THR A 451 2.11 -36.20 11.51
CA THR A 451 1.83 -35.44 12.74
C THR A 451 0.35 -35.08 12.83
N ALA A 452 -0.44 -35.97 13.43
CA ALA A 452 -1.91 -35.88 13.46
C ALA A 452 -2.46 -34.55 14.01
N ALA A 453 -1.79 -33.95 15.01
CA ALA A 453 -2.23 -32.74 15.70
C ALA A 453 -1.73 -31.44 15.04
N ALA A 454 -1.14 -31.49 13.85
CA ALA A 454 -0.46 -30.35 13.24
C ALA A 454 -1.36 -29.12 13.01
N LEU A 455 -2.68 -29.31 12.89
CA LEU A 455 -3.65 -28.23 12.66
C LEU A 455 -4.45 -27.82 13.91
N ASN A 456 -4.16 -28.36 15.11
CA ASN A 456 -4.97 -28.10 16.30
C ASN A 456 -5.03 -26.61 16.72
N GLY A 457 -4.05 -25.81 16.29
CA GLY A 457 -3.99 -24.38 16.54
C GLY A 457 -4.55 -23.51 15.42
N VAL A 458 -5.11 -24.10 14.36
CA VAL A 458 -5.63 -23.37 13.19
C VAL A 458 -7.10 -23.07 13.37
N THR A 459 -7.49 -21.82 13.12
CA THR A 459 -8.87 -21.31 13.23
C THR A 459 -9.11 -20.24 12.15
N ASN A 460 -10.37 -20.04 11.73
CA ASN A 460 -10.75 -19.02 10.74
C ASN A 460 -9.85 -19.06 9.49
N VAL A 461 -9.77 -20.23 8.85
CA VAL A 461 -9.06 -20.40 7.57
C VAL A 461 -9.96 -21.23 6.68
N GLU A 462 -10.24 -20.74 5.48
CA GLU A 462 -11.23 -21.34 4.56
C GLU A 462 -10.58 -22.37 3.64
N THR A 463 -9.28 -22.25 3.38
CA THR A 463 -8.55 -23.15 2.48
C THR A 463 -7.23 -23.62 3.09
N ILE A 464 -7.06 -24.94 3.17
CA ILE A 464 -5.79 -25.58 3.53
C ILE A 464 -5.26 -26.38 2.35
N ILE A 465 -4.06 -26.05 1.90
CA ILE A 465 -3.34 -26.72 0.82
C ILE A 465 -2.17 -27.50 1.39
N PHE A 466 -2.19 -28.82 1.20
CA PHE A 466 -1.08 -29.69 1.56
C PHE A 466 -0.07 -29.81 0.41
N LYS A 467 1.20 -29.60 0.73
CA LYS A 467 2.34 -29.90 -0.14
C LYS A 467 2.99 -31.20 0.27
N GLU A 468 3.32 -32.02 -0.73
CA GLU A 468 3.88 -33.35 -0.53
C GLU A 468 5.20 -33.29 0.26
N ASP A 469 5.30 -34.12 1.31
CA ASP A 469 6.58 -34.45 1.94
C ASP A 469 7.27 -35.57 1.16
N THR A 470 8.59 -35.49 1.04
CA THR A 470 9.38 -36.53 0.40
C THR A 470 9.48 -37.81 1.24
N ALA A 471 9.43 -37.71 2.57
CA ALA A 471 9.72 -38.82 3.47
C ALA A 471 8.46 -39.59 3.88
N ALA A 472 7.47 -38.92 4.46
CA ALA A 472 6.31 -39.55 5.09
C ALA A 472 5.01 -39.32 4.33
N ASN A 473 4.01 -40.15 4.64
CA ASN A 473 2.61 -39.84 4.33
C ASN A 473 2.10 -38.78 5.31
N THR A 474 1.08 -38.03 4.88
CA THR A 474 0.46 -37.00 5.72
C THR A 474 -0.69 -37.59 6.53
N THR A 475 -0.68 -37.36 7.85
CA THR A 475 -1.77 -37.76 8.74
C THR A 475 -2.27 -36.55 9.51
N ILE A 476 -3.58 -36.29 9.47
CA ILE A 476 -4.27 -35.20 10.15
C ILE A 476 -5.49 -35.74 10.89
N THR A 477 -5.68 -35.28 12.13
CA THR A 477 -6.94 -35.43 12.87
C THR A 477 -7.44 -34.04 13.21
N ALA A 478 -8.55 -33.65 12.58
CA ALA A 478 -9.17 -32.36 12.82
C ALA A 478 -9.73 -32.28 14.24
N VAL A 479 -9.86 -31.05 14.73
CA VAL A 479 -10.54 -30.70 15.98
C VAL A 479 -11.79 -29.90 15.65
N GLU A 480 -12.78 -29.91 16.55
CA GLU A 480 -14.02 -29.12 16.43
C GLU A 480 -13.81 -27.61 16.24
N ALA A 481 -12.64 -27.07 16.65
CA ALA A 481 -12.36 -25.65 16.49
C ALA A 481 -11.79 -25.28 15.12
N LEU A 482 -11.49 -26.27 14.26
CA LEU A 482 -10.81 -26.04 12.98
C LEU A 482 -11.73 -25.32 11.98
N VAL A 483 -13.03 -25.64 11.99
CA VAL A 483 -14.02 -25.03 11.10
C VAL A 483 -15.00 -24.21 11.93
N ALA A 484 -15.24 -22.96 11.53
CA ALA A 484 -16.24 -22.14 12.19
C ALA A 484 -17.65 -22.67 11.94
N SER A 485 -18.57 -22.33 12.85
CA SER A 485 -19.92 -22.90 12.80
C SER A 485 -20.73 -22.48 11.58
N GLY A 486 -21.21 -23.47 10.83
CA GLY A 486 -21.93 -23.25 9.58
C GLY A 486 -21.04 -22.97 8.37
N GLU A 487 -19.72 -22.89 8.57
CA GLU A 487 -18.76 -22.63 7.50
C GLU A 487 -18.26 -23.94 6.85
N ALA A 488 -17.52 -23.78 5.76
CA ALA A 488 -16.92 -24.89 5.02
C ALA A 488 -15.40 -24.72 4.88
N LEU A 489 -14.64 -25.76 5.20
CA LEU A 489 -13.20 -25.80 4.99
C LEU A 489 -12.86 -26.59 3.72
N THR A 490 -12.12 -25.97 2.80
CA THR A 490 -11.50 -26.68 1.68
C THR A 490 -10.16 -27.27 2.10
N VAL A 491 -10.01 -28.59 1.91
CA VAL A 491 -8.78 -29.33 2.16
C VAL A 491 -8.29 -29.89 0.82
N ASP A 492 -7.11 -29.47 0.39
CA ASP A 492 -6.56 -29.82 -0.92
C ASP A 492 -5.17 -30.48 -0.81
N ALA A 493 -5.11 -31.77 -1.09
CA ALA A 493 -3.88 -32.54 -1.27
C ALA A 493 -3.66 -33.01 -2.71
N SER A 494 -4.33 -32.40 -3.69
CA SER A 494 -4.21 -32.77 -5.12
C SER A 494 -2.78 -32.67 -5.68
N SER A 495 -1.89 -31.96 -4.98
CA SER A 495 -0.47 -31.89 -5.34
C SER A 495 0.34 -33.16 -5.04
N PHE A 496 -0.23 -34.11 -4.30
CA PHE A 496 0.44 -35.37 -3.96
C PHE A 496 0.47 -36.30 -5.16
N THR A 497 1.66 -36.78 -5.49
CA THR A 497 1.92 -37.67 -6.62
C THR A 497 2.15 -39.11 -6.19
N THR A 498 2.69 -39.32 -4.98
CA THR A 498 3.03 -40.65 -4.47
C THR A 498 2.65 -40.86 -3.01
N LYS A 499 2.47 -39.77 -2.24
CA LYS A 499 2.10 -39.85 -0.83
C LYS A 499 0.60 -39.98 -0.65
N ILE A 500 0.26 -40.52 0.52
CA ILE A 500 -1.11 -40.72 0.98
C ILE A 500 -1.47 -39.61 1.97
N LEU A 501 -2.69 -39.09 1.86
CA LEU A 501 -3.37 -38.30 2.86
C LEU A 501 -4.28 -39.20 3.71
N THR A 502 -4.03 -39.22 5.01
CA THR A 502 -5.01 -39.67 6.01
C THR A 502 -5.60 -38.43 6.69
N PHE A 503 -6.83 -38.06 6.36
CA PHE A 503 -7.54 -36.94 6.98
C PHE A 503 -8.75 -37.45 7.76
N ASN A 504 -8.80 -37.15 9.06
CA ASN A 504 -9.92 -37.51 9.92
C ASN A 504 -10.65 -36.26 10.43
N GLY A 505 -11.79 -35.94 9.83
CA GLY A 505 -12.68 -34.83 10.18
C GLY A 505 -13.72 -35.14 11.26
N ALA A 506 -13.80 -36.38 11.77
CA ALA A 506 -14.96 -36.86 12.52
C ALA A 506 -15.25 -36.12 13.84
N ALA A 507 -14.30 -35.31 14.33
CA ALA A 507 -14.49 -34.48 15.51
C ALA A 507 -15.29 -33.20 15.24
N GLU A 508 -15.44 -32.79 13.97
CA GLU A 508 -16.17 -31.59 13.55
C GLU A 508 -17.67 -31.86 13.47
N THR A 509 -18.46 -31.10 14.23
CA THR A 509 -19.89 -31.33 14.43
C THR A 509 -20.79 -30.28 13.79
N ASN A 510 -20.24 -29.13 13.41
CA ASN A 510 -21.05 -27.96 13.07
C ASN A 510 -20.58 -27.19 11.82
N GLY A 511 -19.35 -27.39 11.36
CA GLY A 511 -18.84 -27.02 10.04
C GLY A 511 -18.85 -28.20 9.06
N SER A 512 -18.53 -27.92 7.80
CA SER A 512 -18.43 -28.90 6.71
C SER A 512 -17.06 -28.88 6.02
N PHE A 513 -16.75 -29.93 5.26
CA PHE A 513 -15.50 -30.10 4.54
C PHE A 513 -15.72 -30.29 3.04
N LYS A 514 -14.79 -29.74 2.27
CA LYS A 514 -14.53 -30.13 0.89
C LYS A 514 -13.12 -30.70 0.80
N ILE A 515 -13.01 -32.02 0.81
CA ILE A 515 -11.73 -32.74 0.91
C ILE A 515 -11.33 -33.31 -0.45
N THR A 516 -10.12 -33.00 -0.89
CA THR A 516 -9.53 -33.53 -2.13
C THR A 516 -8.21 -34.25 -1.81
N GLY A 517 -8.17 -35.54 -2.08
CA GLY A 517 -6.98 -36.39 -2.01
C GLY A 517 -6.00 -36.18 -3.18
N GLY A 518 -4.90 -36.93 -3.12
CA GLY A 518 -3.83 -36.97 -4.09
C GLY A 518 -3.95 -38.10 -5.10
N ALA A 519 -2.81 -38.58 -5.61
CA ALA A 519 -2.76 -39.71 -6.53
C ALA A 519 -2.62 -41.09 -5.83
N GLY A 520 -2.32 -41.09 -4.52
CA GLY A 520 -2.16 -42.30 -3.70
C GLY A 520 -3.48 -42.84 -3.17
N ALA A 521 -3.45 -43.98 -2.47
CA ALA A 521 -4.64 -44.55 -1.82
C ALA A 521 -4.98 -43.78 -0.54
N ASP A 522 -5.91 -42.82 -0.62
CA ASP A 522 -6.19 -41.88 0.45
C ASP A 522 -7.29 -42.36 1.42
N PHE A 523 -7.20 -41.89 2.66
CA PHE A 523 -8.18 -42.17 3.71
C PHE A 523 -8.79 -40.87 4.18
N LEU A 524 -10.00 -40.57 3.70
CA LEU A 524 -10.66 -39.30 3.95
C LEU A 524 -11.93 -39.54 4.76
N THR A 525 -12.04 -38.89 5.91
CA THR A 525 -13.25 -38.89 6.75
C THR A 525 -13.74 -37.46 6.90
N GLY A 526 -15.01 -37.22 6.59
CA GLY A 526 -15.73 -35.98 6.85
C GLY A 526 -16.07 -35.80 8.34
N GLY A 527 -17.01 -34.90 8.62
CA GLY A 527 -17.56 -34.57 9.92
C GLY A 527 -19.05 -34.93 10.03
N ALA A 528 -19.83 -34.11 10.76
CA ALA A 528 -21.25 -34.36 11.00
C ALA A 528 -22.21 -33.56 10.09
N LYS A 529 -21.67 -32.78 9.14
CA LYS A 529 -22.43 -31.96 8.19
C LYS A 529 -22.19 -32.46 6.78
N ASN A 530 -22.93 -31.90 5.83
CA ASN A 530 -22.87 -32.29 4.42
C ASN A 530 -21.48 -32.00 3.84
N ASP A 531 -20.68 -33.04 3.68
CA ASP A 531 -19.31 -32.95 3.20
C ASP A 531 -19.21 -33.30 1.72
N THR A 532 -18.12 -32.90 1.08
CA THR A 532 -17.77 -33.31 -0.28
C THR A 532 -16.38 -33.93 -0.30
N LEU A 533 -16.30 -35.21 -0.63
CA LEU A 533 -15.05 -35.98 -0.60
C LEU A 533 -14.68 -36.43 -2.01
N THR A 534 -13.44 -36.15 -2.42
CA THR A 534 -12.86 -36.57 -3.69
C THR A 534 -11.53 -37.26 -3.41
N GLY A 535 -11.47 -38.58 -3.58
CA GLY A 535 -10.23 -39.32 -3.34
C GLY A 535 -9.14 -39.03 -4.37
N ASN A 536 -9.53 -38.67 -5.60
CA ASN A 536 -8.65 -38.64 -6.74
C ASN A 536 -8.04 -40.04 -7.01
N GLY A 537 -6.71 -40.18 -7.05
CA GLY A 537 -6.04 -41.33 -7.69
C GLY A 537 -5.97 -42.51 -6.73
N GLY A 538 -5.56 -43.69 -7.21
CA GLY A 538 -5.40 -44.83 -6.31
C GLY A 538 -6.74 -45.38 -5.78
N LEU A 539 -6.63 -46.26 -4.80
CA LEU A 539 -7.76 -46.93 -4.14
C LEU A 539 -8.12 -46.17 -2.86
N ASP A 540 -9.16 -45.37 -2.93
CA ASP A 540 -9.50 -44.44 -1.85
C ASP A 540 -10.53 -45.02 -0.88
N PHE A 541 -10.45 -44.59 0.38
CA PHE A 541 -11.42 -44.90 1.43
C PHE A 541 -12.06 -43.61 1.91
N LEU A 542 -13.34 -43.43 1.59
CA LEU A 542 -14.11 -42.24 1.93
C LEU A 542 -15.17 -42.58 2.97
N THR A 543 -15.24 -41.79 4.03
CA THR A 543 -16.25 -41.87 5.08
C THR A 543 -16.91 -40.51 5.18
N GLY A 544 -18.22 -40.41 4.93
CA GLY A 544 -18.93 -39.14 4.96
C GLY A 544 -19.16 -38.64 6.38
N GLY A 545 -19.67 -39.52 7.24
CA GLY A 545 -20.05 -39.23 8.61
C GLY A 545 -21.55 -38.98 8.74
N GLY A 546 -21.90 -37.80 9.26
CA GLY A 546 -23.30 -37.38 9.39
C GLY A 546 -23.64 -36.31 8.36
N GLY A 547 -24.93 -36.13 8.05
CA GLY A 547 -25.35 -35.19 7.01
C GLY A 547 -25.49 -35.88 5.66
N ASN A 548 -25.89 -35.13 4.64
CA ASN A 548 -26.04 -35.63 3.27
C ASN A 548 -24.74 -35.40 2.52
N ASP A 549 -23.92 -36.43 2.40
CA ASP A 549 -22.57 -36.30 1.87
C ASP A 549 -22.50 -36.52 0.36
N GLN A 550 -21.52 -35.88 -0.28
CA GLN A 550 -21.23 -36.05 -1.70
C GLN A 550 -19.88 -36.74 -1.89
N PHE A 551 -19.93 -37.94 -2.46
CA PHE A 551 -18.74 -38.67 -2.87
C PHE A 551 -18.50 -38.43 -4.36
N LEU A 552 -17.54 -37.55 -4.67
CA LEU A 552 -17.21 -37.18 -6.03
C LEU A 552 -16.36 -38.26 -6.70
N LEU A 553 -16.98 -38.96 -7.65
CA LEU A 553 -16.34 -39.93 -8.51
C LEU A 553 -15.95 -39.23 -9.82
N ASN A 554 -14.65 -39.07 -10.02
CA ASN A 554 -14.08 -38.30 -11.13
C ASN A 554 -13.14 -39.12 -12.02
N LYS A 555 -13.26 -40.46 -12.02
CA LYS A 555 -12.35 -41.36 -12.74
C LYS A 555 -13.04 -42.57 -13.34
N ALA A 556 -12.66 -42.86 -14.58
CA ALA A 556 -12.99 -44.07 -15.31
C ALA A 556 -11.72 -44.92 -15.55
N THR A 557 -10.99 -45.25 -14.49
CA THR A 557 -9.73 -46.03 -14.57
C THR A 557 -9.82 -47.26 -13.68
N ALA A 558 -9.61 -48.44 -14.27
CA ALA A 558 -9.64 -49.69 -13.52
C ALA A 558 -8.57 -49.72 -12.42
N GLY A 559 -8.95 -50.12 -11.20
CA GLY A 559 -8.08 -50.17 -10.04
C GLY A 559 -7.87 -48.84 -9.31
N ASN A 560 -8.66 -47.80 -9.65
CA ASN A 560 -8.76 -46.56 -8.89
C ASN A 560 -10.20 -46.36 -8.36
N ASP A 561 -10.83 -47.44 -7.90
CA ASP A 561 -12.18 -47.38 -7.35
C ASP A 561 -12.19 -46.82 -5.93
N VAL A 562 -13.29 -46.16 -5.60
CA VAL A 562 -13.53 -45.57 -4.28
C VAL A 562 -14.27 -46.56 -3.38
N THR A 563 -13.80 -46.80 -2.17
CA THR A 563 -14.54 -47.51 -1.13
C THR A 563 -15.21 -46.50 -0.20
N ILE A 564 -16.54 -46.44 -0.25
CA ILE A 564 -17.34 -45.63 0.67
C ILE A 564 -17.74 -46.49 1.86
N THR A 565 -17.34 -46.08 3.05
CA THR A 565 -17.41 -46.92 4.26
C THR A 565 -18.75 -46.83 5.00
N ASP A 566 -19.55 -45.80 4.76
CA ASP A 566 -20.75 -45.50 5.56
C ASP A 566 -21.97 -45.00 4.77
N PHE A 567 -21.94 -45.06 3.43
CA PHE A 567 -23.01 -44.55 2.56
C PHE A 567 -24.42 -44.88 3.08
N ASN A 568 -25.27 -43.87 3.16
CA ASN A 568 -26.60 -43.94 3.75
C ASN A 568 -27.67 -43.30 2.85
N VAL A 569 -28.91 -43.75 3.00
CA VAL A 569 -30.08 -43.33 2.20
C VAL A 569 -31.27 -42.94 3.09
N VAL A 570 -31.01 -42.61 4.36
CA VAL A 570 -32.03 -42.21 5.31
C VAL A 570 -32.21 -40.69 5.33
N ALA A 571 -33.36 -40.22 5.81
CA ALA A 571 -33.62 -38.79 5.89
C ALA A 571 -32.57 -38.06 6.77
N ASN A 572 -32.01 -36.95 6.25
CA ASN A 572 -30.94 -36.15 6.85
C ASN A 572 -29.56 -36.84 6.95
N ASN A 573 -29.42 -38.03 6.36
CA ASN A 573 -28.16 -38.66 6.04
C ASN A 573 -28.34 -39.47 4.74
N ASN A 574 -28.66 -38.73 3.67
CA ASN A 574 -29.02 -39.24 2.36
C ASN A 574 -27.91 -38.87 1.38
N ASP A 575 -26.94 -39.75 1.28
CA ASP A 575 -25.70 -39.53 0.55
C ASP A 575 -25.88 -39.63 -0.95
N VAL A 576 -24.90 -39.06 -1.65
CA VAL A 576 -24.93 -38.89 -3.09
C VAL A 576 -23.63 -39.38 -3.72
N PHE A 577 -23.76 -40.26 -4.70
CA PHE A 577 -22.73 -40.48 -5.70
C PHE A 577 -22.73 -39.29 -6.68
N ALA A 578 -21.74 -38.41 -6.57
CA ALA A 578 -21.56 -37.29 -7.48
C ALA A 578 -20.66 -37.73 -8.64
N LEU A 579 -21.24 -37.85 -9.83
CA LEU A 579 -20.58 -38.39 -11.02
C LEU A 579 -20.09 -37.24 -11.91
N SER A 580 -18.77 -37.10 -12.09
CA SER A 580 -18.23 -36.06 -12.99
C SER A 580 -18.51 -36.39 -14.45
N ASN A 581 -19.23 -35.51 -15.15
CA ASN A 581 -19.50 -35.72 -16.58
C ASN A 581 -18.24 -35.63 -17.44
N ALA A 582 -17.20 -34.92 -16.98
CA ALA A 582 -15.91 -34.83 -17.66
C ALA A 582 -15.14 -36.16 -17.60
N ALA A 583 -15.32 -36.93 -16.52
CA ALA A 583 -14.63 -38.20 -16.31
C ALA A 583 -15.26 -39.38 -17.07
N PHE A 584 -16.56 -39.31 -17.35
CA PHE A 584 -17.37 -40.42 -17.85
C PHE A 584 -17.95 -40.12 -19.24
N ALA A 585 -17.35 -40.71 -20.28
CA ALA A 585 -17.79 -40.48 -21.65
C ALA A 585 -19.26 -40.88 -21.87
N GLY A 586 -20.05 -39.94 -22.40
CA GLY A 586 -21.48 -40.15 -22.64
C GLY A 586 -22.35 -40.10 -21.38
N ALA A 587 -21.81 -39.70 -20.22
CA ALA A 587 -22.61 -39.34 -19.06
C ALA A 587 -23.58 -38.18 -19.39
N PRO A 588 -24.69 -38.03 -18.65
CA PRO A 588 -25.62 -36.92 -18.86
C PRO A 588 -24.97 -35.56 -18.66
N ALA A 589 -25.68 -34.50 -19.06
CA ALA A 589 -25.27 -33.14 -18.75
C ALA A 589 -25.35 -32.85 -17.23
N VAL A 590 -24.52 -31.92 -16.75
CA VAL A 590 -24.59 -31.42 -15.36
C VAL A 590 -26.01 -30.95 -15.05
N GLY A 591 -26.54 -31.38 -13.90
CA GLY A 591 -27.90 -31.05 -13.47
C GLY A 591 -29.03 -31.80 -14.19
N ALA A 592 -28.72 -32.77 -15.06
CA ALA A 592 -29.74 -33.62 -15.67
C ALA A 592 -30.51 -34.43 -14.62
N ALA A 593 -31.85 -34.47 -14.75
CA ALA A 593 -32.67 -35.32 -13.90
C ALA A 593 -32.40 -36.80 -14.21
N LEU A 594 -31.97 -37.53 -13.18
CA LEU A 594 -31.67 -38.95 -13.27
C LEU A 594 -32.89 -39.80 -12.92
N THR A 595 -32.98 -40.99 -13.51
CA THR A 595 -33.98 -42.00 -13.20
C THR A 595 -33.26 -43.26 -12.71
N VAL A 596 -33.69 -43.81 -11.58
CA VAL A 596 -33.12 -45.04 -11.03
C VAL A 596 -34.12 -46.17 -11.22
N SER A 597 -33.70 -47.27 -11.83
CA SER A 597 -34.58 -48.39 -12.18
C SER A 597 -33.84 -49.72 -12.11
N ALA A 598 -34.58 -50.80 -11.84
CA ALA A 598 -34.10 -52.15 -12.12
C ALA A 598 -33.94 -52.35 -13.64
N VAL A 599 -33.17 -53.37 -14.03
CA VAL A 599 -32.96 -53.73 -15.44
C VAL A 599 -34.29 -53.98 -16.14
N ALA A 600 -35.16 -54.76 -15.49
CA ALA A 600 -36.50 -55.01 -15.99
C ALA A 600 -37.33 -53.70 -15.97
N GLY A 601 -37.61 -53.17 -17.17
CA GLY A 601 -38.41 -51.96 -17.34
C GLY A 601 -37.62 -50.64 -17.41
N ALA A 602 -36.28 -50.71 -17.40
CA ALA A 602 -35.45 -49.54 -17.60
C ALA A 602 -35.67 -48.88 -18.97
N THR A 603 -35.61 -47.55 -19.01
CA THR A 603 -35.57 -46.80 -20.27
C THR A 603 -34.14 -46.77 -20.79
N ASN A 604 -33.96 -46.96 -22.10
CA ASN A 604 -32.65 -46.85 -22.73
C ASN A 604 -32.24 -45.37 -22.87
N SER A 605 -31.66 -44.79 -21.82
CA SER A 605 -31.26 -43.38 -21.76
C SER A 605 -30.03 -43.20 -20.89
N ALA A 606 -29.16 -42.25 -21.25
CA ALA A 606 -28.00 -41.89 -20.43
C ALA A 606 -28.39 -41.40 -19.02
N ASN A 607 -29.59 -40.85 -18.86
CA ASN A 607 -30.12 -40.40 -17.56
C ASN A 607 -30.56 -41.56 -16.65
N THR A 608 -30.57 -42.79 -17.16
CA THR A 608 -30.96 -43.96 -16.36
C THR A 608 -29.74 -44.50 -15.62
N ILE A 609 -29.92 -44.75 -14.32
CA ILE A 609 -28.98 -45.50 -13.48
C ILE A 609 -29.64 -46.85 -13.19
N LEU A 610 -28.98 -47.94 -13.56
CA LEU A 610 -29.47 -49.29 -13.27
C LEU A 610 -29.14 -49.66 -11.82
N VAL A 611 -30.08 -50.26 -11.09
CA VAL A 611 -29.86 -50.81 -9.75
C VAL A 611 -30.46 -52.21 -9.70
N ASP A 612 -29.61 -53.24 -9.76
CA ASP A 612 -30.05 -54.63 -9.84
C ASP A 612 -28.95 -55.59 -9.37
N THR A 613 -29.24 -56.89 -9.32
CA THR A 613 -28.24 -57.93 -9.04
C THR A 613 -27.17 -58.00 -10.15
N PHE A 614 -25.95 -58.41 -9.80
CA PHE A 614 -24.86 -58.57 -10.77
C PHE A 614 -25.25 -59.42 -12.00
N ALA A 615 -26.03 -60.48 -11.77
CA ALA A 615 -26.49 -61.36 -12.83
C ALA A 615 -27.41 -60.62 -13.81
N ASN A 616 -28.32 -59.78 -13.31
CA ASN A 616 -29.22 -59.01 -14.16
C ASN A 616 -28.50 -57.88 -14.91
N LEU A 617 -27.49 -57.26 -14.30
CA LEU A 617 -26.71 -56.22 -14.97
C LEU A 617 -25.88 -56.78 -16.14
N THR A 618 -25.33 -57.99 -16.01
CA THR A 618 -24.33 -58.53 -16.96
C THR A 618 -24.90 -59.45 -18.04
N VAL A 619 -26.19 -59.79 -17.98
CA VAL A 619 -26.87 -60.58 -19.03
C VAL A 619 -27.11 -59.71 -20.25
N ASP A 620 -26.24 -59.82 -21.26
CA ASP A 620 -26.26 -59.14 -22.58
C ASP A 620 -27.44 -58.18 -22.83
N GLN A 621 -27.25 -56.93 -22.38
CA GLN A 621 -28.28 -55.90 -22.32
C GLN A 621 -28.36 -55.06 -23.60
N THR A 622 -28.65 -55.67 -24.75
CA THR A 622 -28.85 -54.90 -26.02
C THR A 622 -29.92 -53.80 -25.92
N ALA A 623 -30.84 -53.91 -24.94
CA ALA A 623 -31.90 -52.94 -24.68
C ALA A 623 -31.45 -51.70 -23.88
N THR A 624 -30.27 -51.67 -23.26
CA THR A 624 -29.80 -50.54 -22.41
C THR A 624 -28.51 -49.88 -22.87
N GLY A 625 -28.13 -49.99 -24.14
CA GLY A 625 -26.84 -49.48 -24.66
C GLY A 625 -26.59 -47.95 -24.57
N LEU A 626 -27.57 -47.15 -24.14
CA LEU A 626 -27.38 -45.71 -23.83
C LEU A 626 -27.17 -45.45 -22.32
N VAL A 627 -27.41 -46.43 -21.46
CA VAL A 627 -27.13 -46.34 -20.03
C VAL A 627 -25.61 -46.31 -19.81
N ARG A 628 -25.14 -45.55 -18.81
CA ARG A 628 -23.71 -45.45 -18.49
C ARG A 628 -23.33 -45.95 -17.10
N PHE A 629 -24.30 -46.03 -16.19
CA PHE A 629 -24.02 -46.37 -14.80
C PHE A 629 -24.96 -47.47 -14.30
N GLY A 630 -24.41 -48.39 -13.52
CA GLY A 630 -25.13 -49.53 -12.97
C GLY A 630 -24.60 -49.90 -11.58
N TYR A 631 -25.48 -50.05 -10.61
CA TYR A 631 -25.19 -50.46 -9.25
C TYR A 631 -25.59 -51.93 -9.04
N ASP A 632 -24.59 -52.76 -8.75
CA ASP A 632 -24.71 -54.16 -8.40
C ASP A 632 -25.05 -54.32 -6.92
N THR A 633 -26.30 -54.70 -6.64
CA THR A 633 -26.80 -54.93 -5.28
C THR A 633 -26.34 -56.25 -4.66
N THR A 634 -25.69 -57.14 -5.42
CA THR A 634 -25.14 -58.41 -4.91
C THR A 634 -23.78 -58.19 -4.25
N ASN A 635 -22.97 -57.29 -4.81
CA ASN A 635 -21.61 -57.03 -4.32
C ASN A 635 -21.39 -55.58 -3.83
N ASN A 636 -22.44 -54.76 -3.82
CA ASN A 636 -22.44 -53.34 -3.44
C ASN A 636 -21.49 -52.47 -4.27
N LYS A 637 -21.55 -52.61 -5.60
CA LYS A 637 -20.59 -51.99 -6.54
C LYS A 637 -21.26 -51.11 -7.56
N LEU A 638 -20.78 -49.89 -7.72
CA LEU A 638 -21.16 -48.97 -8.79
C LEU A 638 -20.17 -49.07 -9.94
N PHE A 639 -20.70 -49.32 -11.14
CA PHE A 639 -19.94 -49.43 -12.37
C PHE A 639 -20.27 -48.29 -13.33
N TYR A 640 -19.25 -47.85 -14.06
CA TYR A 640 -19.39 -47.12 -15.31
C TYR A 640 -19.14 -48.05 -16.50
N ASP A 641 -19.93 -47.91 -17.55
CA ASP A 641 -19.70 -48.61 -18.81
C ASP A 641 -20.00 -47.70 -20.01
N ALA A 642 -19.03 -47.57 -20.91
CA ALA A 642 -19.12 -46.69 -22.06
C ALA A 642 -20.12 -47.20 -23.12
N ASP A 643 -20.29 -48.52 -23.25
CA ASP A 643 -21.20 -49.12 -24.22
C ASP A 643 -22.57 -49.52 -23.65
N GLY A 644 -22.72 -49.45 -22.32
CA GLY A 644 -23.97 -49.65 -21.59
C GLY A 644 -24.48 -51.09 -21.50
N ASN A 645 -23.71 -52.10 -21.92
CA ASN A 645 -24.14 -53.50 -21.86
C ASN A 645 -23.69 -54.23 -20.59
N PHE A 646 -22.75 -53.65 -19.83
CA PHE A 646 -22.17 -54.12 -18.57
C PHE A 646 -21.56 -55.54 -18.61
N SER A 647 -21.49 -56.20 -19.77
CA SER A 647 -21.02 -57.58 -19.93
C SER A 647 -19.49 -57.66 -19.97
N ALA A 648 -18.84 -56.69 -20.60
CA ALA A 648 -17.39 -56.51 -20.70
C ALA A 648 -17.07 -55.01 -20.67
N GLY A 649 -15.80 -54.62 -20.49
CA GLY A 649 -15.40 -53.20 -20.57
C GLY A 649 -15.85 -52.29 -19.42
N ARG A 650 -16.80 -52.73 -18.59
CA ARG A 650 -17.21 -52.03 -17.36
C ARG A 650 -16.03 -51.72 -16.44
N ILE A 651 -16.10 -50.56 -15.80
CA ILE A 651 -15.10 -50.05 -14.86
C ILE A 651 -15.78 -49.91 -13.51
N LEU A 652 -15.21 -50.53 -12.49
CA LEU A 652 -15.62 -50.30 -11.10
C LEU A 652 -15.20 -48.89 -10.71
N ILE A 653 -16.16 -48.07 -10.27
CA ILE A 653 -15.89 -46.67 -9.88
C ILE A 653 -16.12 -46.43 -8.39
N ALA A 654 -17.04 -47.17 -7.77
CA ALA A 654 -17.19 -47.15 -6.33
C ALA A 654 -17.73 -48.46 -5.75
N ASN A 655 -17.49 -48.64 -4.46
CA ASN A 655 -17.98 -49.71 -3.61
C ASN A 655 -18.68 -49.05 -2.41
N SER A 656 -19.75 -49.65 -1.90
CA SER A 656 -20.30 -49.27 -0.59
C SER A 656 -20.13 -50.43 0.39
N ALA A 657 -19.67 -50.13 1.61
CA ALA A 657 -19.65 -51.09 2.69
C ALA A 657 -21.07 -51.46 3.15
N ASN A 658 -22.03 -50.53 3.01
CA ASN A 658 -23.44 -50.76 3.30
C ASN A 658 -24.17 -51.36 2.09
N PRO A 659 -25.11 -52.31 2.31
CA PRO A 659 -25.93 -52.82 1.22
C PRO A 659 -26.92 -51.75 0.75
N LEU A 660 -26.93 -51.48 -0.56
CA LEU A 660 -27.88 -50.54 -1.18
C LEU A 660 -28.75 -51.26 -2.22
N SER A 661 -30.02 -50.89 -2.30
CA SER A 661 -30.95 -51.36 -3.34
C SER A 661 -32.17 -50.45 -3.41
N LEU A 662 -32.97 -50.58 -4.46
CA LEU A 662 -34.26 -49.89 -4.58
C LEU A 662 -35.17 -50.14 -3.36
N ALA A 663 -35.19 -51.38 -2.86
CA ALA A 663 -36.00 -51.76 -1.70
C ALA A 663 -35.49 -51.17 -0.38
N LEU A 664 -34.21 -50.80 -0.33
CA LEU A 664 -33.58 -50.14 0.81
C LEU A 664 -33.61 -48.61 0.69
N GLY A 665 -34.22 -48.05 -0.35
CA GLY A 665 -34.40 -46.60 -0.51
C GLY A 665 -33.44 -45.93 -1.48
N LEU A 666 -32.50 -46.66 -2.11
CA LEU A 666 -31.62 -46.10 -3.13
C LEU A 666 -32.45 -45.59 -4.32
N ASN A 667 -32.39 -44.30 -4.61
CA ASN A 667 -33.22 -43.66 -5.62
C ASN A 667 -32.49 -42.48 -6.29
N ALA A 668 -33.19 -41.73 -7.15
CA ALA A 668 -32.60 -40.64 -7.92
C ALA A 668 -31.95 -39.53 -7.08
N SER A 669 -32.37 -39.32 -5.82
CA SER A 669 -31.73 -38.36 -4.93
C SER A 669 -30.30 -38.72 -4.55
N ASN A 670 -29.90 -39.99 -4.71
CA ASN A 670 -28.58 -40.49 -4.33
C ASN A 670 -27.55 -40.43 -5.46
N PHE A 671 -27.93 -39.81 -6.58
CA PHE A 671 -27.05 -39.65 -7.74
C PHE A 671 -27.19 -38.23 -8.27
N THR A 672 -26.06 -37.63 -8.61
CA THR A 672 -26.04 -36.34 -9.31
C THR A 672 -24.92 -36.32 -10.33
N ILE A 673 -25.09 -35.49 -11.36
CA ILE A 673 -24.04 -35.23 -12.34
C ILE A 673 -23.42 -33.87 -12.05
N VAL A 674 -22.10 -33.84 -11.86
CA VAL A 674 -21.31 -32.63 -11.62
C VAL A 674 -20.30 -32.39 -12.75
N ALA A 675 -19.70 -31.21 -12.75
CA ALA A 675 -18.72 -30.78 -13.75
C ALA A 675 -17.38 -31.53 -13.67
#